data_AF-A0A7V8RH36-F1
#
_entry.id   AF-A0A7V8RH36-F1
#
_cell.length_a   1.000
_cell.length_b   1.000
_cell.length_c   1.000
_cell.angle_alpha   90.00
_cell.angle_beta   90.00
_cell.angle_gamma   90.00
#
_symmetry.space_group_name_H-M   'P 1'
#
loop_
_entity.id
_entity.type
_entity.pdbx_description
1 polymer ?
#
loop_
_entity_poly.entity_id
_entity_poly.type
_entity_poly.pdbx_seq_one_letter_code
_entity_poly.pdbx_strand_id
1 'polypeptide(L)'
;MTQSTSPATSTVRNTGTVATTLWGSDTVAGIAVDPDGTIWMGAYSRLGLGGEEDSGFTGSLVRFNAEGRLDRNFSGDGKSLLPVSLDIEDGGNGAVQPGGGYLAAQYVKVGDAWVSGISRTLADGSLDGGFGNGGTATVPFYWNEDLGQQASFSVQRDGSFFASAGYPSGEIHIARFDAMGTLVSSFGETGVLHLPASVGIHPSGALDVSLQEDGKVLVTGQDTLTRLNPDGTLDSTFANGGSLVLDVHADALVIQDDGKILLAGASGGVASVIRLNADGSLDTDFGDQGQVRWGSESAPFAVADMIVRADGKLLIGGSQGTSADGYLAALVQLNPNGSLDHSFGNPDDGYYHLDGGRDDDFLLGTASFDDAILGGAGNDLIDGQQGRDLLSGGTGADTFRYESVSDSFRTTTTAHSDRITDFDPGTDTLDLSSLGFLGLGNGHDGTLAIRVNESGTRTYLKSFEVNAQGERFEVVFDGNLGQALDETNILFQQAKLMGTEGADLLQGNARGEIIEGFAGDDHIYGALGNDALVGGEGRDLLMGGGNNDVFRFDLLSDSYRTATENHTDRLMDYTAGEDTIDVSALGFTRLGNGYNGTLDVVFNEAKNLTYLKSYEADASGARFELSLVGDHSGYRNLDITFAPSEEEVFQLVGVADFQV
;
A
#
# COMPACT_ATOMS: atom_id res chain seq x y z
N MET A 1 32.75 -30.29 -12.82
CA MET A 1 31.33 -30.46 -12.46
C MET A 1 30.67 -29.12 -12.70
N THR A 2 29.69 -29.08 -13.60
CA THR A 2 28.93 -27.89 -13.99
C THR A 2 27.99 -27.51 -12.85
N GLN A 3 28.31 -26.43 -12.10
CA GLN A 3 27.36 -25.80 -11.20
C GLN A 3 26.66 -24.67 -11.96
N SER A 4 25.34 -24.80 -12.03
CA SER A 4 24.40 -23.79 -12.52
C SER A 4 24.37 -22.64 -11.52
N THR A 5 24.99 -21.51 -11.85
CA THR A 5 24.62 -20.21 -11.29
C THR A 5 23.27 -19.85 -11.89
N SER A 6 22.19 -20.10 -11.17
CA SER A 6 20.88 -19.59 -11.56
C SER A 6 20.82 -18.12 -11.14
N PRO A 7 20.77 -17.13 -12.06
CA PRO A 7 20.36 -15.79 -11.67
C PRO A 7 18.93 -15.91 -11.14
N ALA A 8 18.71 -15.57 -9.87
CA ALA A 8 17.38 -15.57 -9.29
C ALA A 8 16.53 -14.54 -10.03
N THR A 9 15.53 -15.00 -10.78
CA THR A 9 14.55 -14.14 -11.46
C THR A 9 13.54 -13.62 -10.45
N SER A 10 13.87 -12.58 -9.69
CA SER A 10 12.89 -11.80 -8.94
C SER A 10 13.03 -10.34 -9.34
N THR A 11 12.07 -9.86 -10.12
CA THR A 11 11.84 -8.44 -10.35
C THR A 11 10.71 -8.05 -9.41
N VAL A 12 11.00 -7.33 -8.34
CA VAL A 12 9.95 -6.69 -7.53
C VAL A 12 9.57 -5.41 -8.26
N ARG A 13 8.29 -5.25 -8.58
CA ARG A 13 7.76 -4.09 -9.31
C ARG A 13 6.78 -3.39 -8.39
N ASN A 14 7.24 -2.34 -7.72
CA ASN A 14 6.34 -1.40 -7.06
C ASN A 14 5.98 -0.34 -8.12
N THR A 15 4.85 0.35 -7.98
CA THR A 15 4.50 1.39 -8.97
C THR A 15 5.63 2.43 -9.11
N GLY A 16 5.95 2.80 -10.34
CA GLY A 16 7.07 3.70 -10.66
C GLY A 16 8.45 3.21 -10.23
N THR A 17 8.59 1.96 -9.77
CA THR A 17 9.86 1.38 -9.31
C THR A 17 10.12 0.02 -9.96
N VAL A 18 11.32 -0.17 -10.50
CA VAL A 18 11.76 -1.44 -11.07
C VAL A 18 13.01 -1.91 -10.33
N ALA A 19 12.94 -3.05 -9.65
CA ALA A 19 14.09 -3.68 -9.00
C ALA A 19 14.51 -4.97 -9.70
N THR A 20 15.81 -5.25 -9.75
CA THR A 20 16.36 -6.47 -10.36
C THR A 20 17.58 -6.95 -9.58
N THR A 21 17.74 -8.26 -9.49
CA THR A 21 18.91 -8.94 -8.89
C THR A 21 20.12 -8.87 -9.82
N LEU A 22 21.34 -8.80 -9.29
CA LEU A 22 22.56 -9.06 -10.05
C LEU A 22 23.32 -10.24 -9.43
N TRP A 23 24.65 -10.19 -9.42
CA TRP A 23 25.52 -11.30 -9.03
C TRP A 23 26.00 -11.21 -7.57
N GLY A 24 25.15 -10.77 -6.62
CA GLY A 24 25.48 -10.78 -5.19
C GLY A 24 24.76 -9.70 -4.37
N SER A 25 25.45 -9.11 -3.38
CA SER A 25 25.05 -7.85 -2.77
C SER A 25 25.39 -6.73 -3.75
N ASP A 26 24.37 -5.99 -4.17
CA ASP A 26 24.45 -5.10 -5.32
C ASP A 26 24.37 -3.63 -4.90
N THR A 27 25.37 -2.86 -5.29
CA THR A 27 25.32 -1.40 -5.16
C THR A 27 25.30 -0.78 -6.54
N VAL A 28 24.29 0.06 -6.79
CA VAL A 28 24.24 0.86 -8.01
C VAL A 28 25.33 1.94 -7.94
N ALA A 29 26.07 2.08 -9.03
CA ALA A 29 27.16 3.03 -9.17
C ALA A 29 26.72 4.29 -9.93
N GLY A 30 25.76 4.14 -10.84
CA GLY A 30 25.17 5.26 -11.57
C GLY A 30 24.21 4.80 -12.66
N ILE A 31 23.50 5.75 -13.26
CA ILE A 31 22.59 5.51 -14.37
C ILE A 31 22.95 6.42 -15.55
N ALA A 32 22.52 6.04 -16.75
CA ALA A 32 22.62 6.88 -17.94
C ALA A 32 21.42 6.63 -18.86
N VAL A 33 21.03 7.63 -19.64
CA VAL A 33 19.92 7.52 -20.58
C VAL A 33 20.40 7.95 -21.97
N ASP A 34 20.18 7.07 -22.95
CA ASP A 34 20.47 7.36 -24.35
C ASP A 34 19.43 8.30 -24.95
N PRO A 35 19.73 9.00 -26.07
CA PRO A 35 18.78 9.88 -26.74
C PRO A 35 17.48 9.18 -27.20
N ASP A 36 17.51 7.86 -27.40
CA ASP A 36 16.33 7.05 -27.76
C ASP A 36 15.50 6.59 -26.54
N GLY A 37 15.95 6.93 -25.33
CA GLY A 37 15.31 6.57 -24.07
C GLY A 37 15.81 5.25 -23.48
N THR A 38 16.75 4.54 -24.11
CA THR A 38 17.40 3.36 -23.50
C THR A 38 18.06 3.76 -22.19
N ILE A 39 17.82 2.97 -21.14
CA ILE A 39 18.36 3.23 -19.80
C ILE A 39 19.47 2.24 -19.53
N TRP A 40 20.63 2.75 -19.14
CA TRP A 40 21.76 1.98 -18.66
C TRP A 40 21.91 2.18 -17.16
N MET A 41 22.15 1.09 -16.44
CA MET A 41 22.48 1.11 -15.02
C MET A 41 23.79 0.39 -14.83
N GLY A 42 24.73 1.06 -14.18
CA GLY A 42 25.98 0.44 -13.74
C GLY A 42 25.87 0.09 -12.27
N ALA A 43 26.36 -1.09 -11.94
CA ALA A 43 26.42 -1.56 -10.57
C ALA A 43 27.71 -2.33 -10.36
N TYR A 44 28.06 -2.56 -9.11
CA TYR A 44 29.12 -3.48 -8.75
C TYR A 44 28.58 -4.55 -7.81
N SER A 45 28.99 -5.79 -8.08
CA SER A 45 28.55 -6.95 -7.31
C SER A 45 29.74 -7.61 -6.64
N ARG A 46 29.56 -8.02 -5.39
CA ARG A 46 30.52 -8.87 -4.68
C ARG A 46 30.28 -10.33 -5.09
N LEU A 47 31.20 -10.90 -5.87
CA LEU A 47 31.17 -12.32 -6.20
C LEU A 47 31.58 -13.10 -4.94
N GLY A 48 30.61 -13.77 -4.30
CA GLY A 48 30.80 -14.59 -3.09
C GLY A 48 31.65 -15.85 -3.31
N LEU A 49 32.86 -15.72 -3.86
CA LEU A 49 33.83 -16.78 -3.99
C LEU A 49 34.49 -16.99 -2.62
N GLY A 50 33.98 -17.97 -1.87
CA GLY A 50 34.50 -18.34 -0.55
C GLY A 50 36.00 -18.67 -0.60
N GLY A 51 36.81 -17.74 -0.08
CA GLY A 51 38.25 -17.85 0.12
C GLY A 51 38.75 -16.50 0.64
N GLU A 52 39.42 -16.51 1.78
CA GLU A 52 39.83 -15.33 2.54
C GLU A 52 40.72 -14.34 1.74
N GLU A 53 40.53 -13.05 2.04
CA GLU A 53 41.40 -11.87 1.79
C GLU A 53 41.46 -11.18 0.41
N ASP A 54 40.77 -11.63 -0.65
CA ASP A 54 40.83 -10.96 -1.99
C ASP A 54 39.45 -10.90 -2.72
N SER A 55 38.35 -10.63 -2.01
CA SER A 55 37.01 -10.58 -2.63
C SER A 55 36.76 -9.27 -3.39
N GLY A 56 37.41 -9.08 -4.54
CA GLY A 56 37.25 -7.90 -5.40
C GLY A 56 35.80 -7.76 -5.90
N PHE A 57 35.32 -6.52 -5.97
CA PHE A 57 34.05 -6.21 -6.61
C PHE A 57 34.22 -6.27 -8.13
N THR A 58 33.17 -6.68 -8.83
CA THR A 58 33.16 -6.69 -10.30
C THR A 58 32.09 -5.75 -10.84
N GLY A 59 32.47 -4.91 -11.79
CA GLY A 59 31.54 -4.02 -12.48
C GLY A 59 30.50 -4.81 -13.30
N SER A 60 29.29 -4.27 -13.38
CA SER A 60 28.18 -4.86 -14.10
C SER A 60 27.33 -3.77 -14.74
N LEU A 61 26.63 -4.14 -15.81
CA LEU A 61 25.80 -3.25 -16.59
C LEU A 61 24.42 -3.91 -16.79
N VAL A 62 23.36 -3.13 -16.61
CA VAL A 62 21.98 -3.54 -16.85
C VAL A 62 21.38 -2.60 -17.87
N ARG A 63 20.64 -3.15 -18.84
CA ARG A 63 19.95 -2.36 -19.87
C ARG A 63 18.44 -2.50 -19.74
N PHE A 64 17.76 -1.37 -19.67
CA PHE A 64 16.30 -1.27 -19.72
C PHE A 64 15.88 -0.45 -20.94
N ASN A 65 14.65 -0.66 -21.40
CA ASN A 65 14.03 0.22 -22.39
C ASN A 65 13.51 1.52 -21.73
N ALA A 66 12.93 2.40 -22.54
CA ALA A 66 12.44 3.71 -22.10
C ALA A 66 11.30 3.65 -21.06
N GLU A 67 10.58 2.52 -20.99
CA GLU A 67 9.48 2.26 -20.06
C GLU A 67 9.92 1.48 -18.81
N GLY A 68 11.22 1.27 -18.62
CA GLY A 68 11.76 0.59 -17.42
C GLY A 68 11.71 -0.93 -17.49
N ARG A 69 11.42 -1.53 -18.65
CA ARG A 69 11.48 -2.98 -18.84
C ARG A 69 12.89 -3.43 -19.18
N LEU A 70 13.33 -4.50 -18.54
CA LEU A 70 14.63 -5.12 -18.79
C LEU A 70 14.74 -5.56 -20.26
N ASP A 71 15.76 -5.08 -20.96
CA ASP A 71 15.96 -5.36 -22.37
C ASP A 71 16.71 -6.70 -22.56
N ARG A 72 15.94 -7.78 -22.70
CA ARG A 72 16.47 -9.14 -22.87
C ARG A 72 17.26 -9.36 -24.17
N ASN A 73 17.28 -8.41 -25.10
CA ASN A 73 18.15 -8.49 -26.27
C ASN A 73 19.61 -8.12 -25.95
N PHE A 74 19.87 -7.51 -24.79
CA PHE A 74 21.21 -7.25 -24.29
C PHE A 74 21.72 -8.47 -23.51
N SER A 75 22.81 -9.08 -23.97
CA SER A 75 23.47 -10.22 -23.28
C SER A 75 22.57 -11.43 -22.94
N GLY A 76 21.37 -11.50 -23.52
CA GLY A 76 20.39 -12.59 -23.38
C GLY A 76 19.39 -12.43 -22.23
N ASP A 77 19.74 -11.68 -21.18
CA ASP A 77 18.90 -11.48 -19.99
C ASP A 77 18.81 -10.01 -19.56
N GLY A 78 19.38 -9.08 -20.32
CA GLY A 78 19.43 -7.65 -20.01
C GLY A 78 20.59 -7.24 -19.10
N LYS A 79 21.51 -8.15 -18.77
CA LYS A 79 22.58 -7.91 -17.80
C LYS A 79 23.93 -8.36 -18.36
N SER A 80 24.99 -7.64 -18.05
CA SER A 80 26.35 -7.95 -18.47
C SER A 80 27.29 -7.80 -17.28
N LEU A 81 28.09 -8.83 -17.01
CA LEU A 81 29.19 -8.75 -16.05
C LEU A 81 30.42 -8.27 -16.80
N LEU A 82 31.01 -7.16 -16.36
CA LEU A 82 32.16 -6.56 -17.04
C LEU A 82 33.46 -7.12 -16.46
N PRO A 83 34.52 -7.29 -17.26
CA PRO A 83 35.84 -7.72 -16.78
C PRO A 83 36.59 -6.55 -16.11
N VAL A 84 35.92 -5.86 -15.18
CA VAL A 84 36.44 -4.71 -14.44
C VAL A 84 36.46 -5.09 -12.98
N SER A 85 37.66 -5.27 -12.42
CA SER A 85 37.86 -5.41 -10.99
C SER A 85 37.88 -4.02 -10.35
N LEU A 86 36.99 -3.81 -9.38
CA LEU A 86 36.93 -2.60 -8.57
C LEU A 86 37.47 -2.94 -7.19
N ASP A 87 38.50 -2.19 -6.79
CA ASP A 87 38.96 -2.19 -5.40
C ASP A 87 38.22 -1.08 -4.64
N ILE A 88 37.14 -1.48 -3.96
CA ILE A 88 36.23 -0.54 -3.29
C ILE A 88 36.73 -0.24 -1.87
N GLU A 89 37.52 -1.13 -1.27
CA GLU A 89 38.20 -0.84 0.01
C GLU A 89 39.21 0.31 -0.14
N ASP A 90 39.73 0.50 -1.36
CA ASP A 90 40.70 1.55 -1.74
C ASP A 90 40.08 2.79 -2.44
N GLY A 91 38.74 2.94 -2.42
CA GLY A 91 38.03 4.15 -2.90
C GLY A 91 37.64 4.15 -4.38
N GLY A 92 37.52 2.98 -5.01
CA GLY A 92 37.07 2.84 -6.39
C GLY A 92 35.58 3.14 -6.61
N ASN A 93 35.29 4.18 -7.40
CA ASN A 93 33.93 4.52 -7.86
C ASN A 93 33.70 3.99 -9.28
N GLY A 94 32.46 3.59 -9.56
CA GLY A 94 31.97 3.29 -10.91
C GLY A 94 30.92 4.31 -11.33
N ALA A 95 30.76 4.56 -12.63
CA ALA A 95 29.56 5.21 -13.15
C ALA A 95 29.34 4.79 -14.62
N VAL A 96 28.26 5.26 -15.23
CA VAL A 96 27.90 4.91 -16.59
C VAL A 96 27.68 6.14 -17.43
N GLN A 97 28.12 6.08 -18.69
CA GLN A 97 27.86 7.07 -19.72
C GLN A 97 26.78 6.58 -20.68
N PRO A 98 26.09 7.50 -21.39
CA PRO A 98 25.29 7.16 -22.55
C PRO A 98 26.06 6.26 -23.54
N GLY A 99 25.39 5.29 -24.12
CA GLY A 99 25.94 4.22 -24.95
C GLY A 99 26.43 3.00 -24.16
N GLY A 100 26.25 2.98 -22.84
CA GLY A 100 26.64 1.86 -21.98
C GLY A 100 28.14 1.80 -21.68
N GLY A 101 28.84 2.94 -21.75
CA GLY A 101 30.24 3.04 -21.35
C GLY A 101 30.37 3.05 -19.84
N TYR A 102 30.98 2.01 -19.26
CA TYR A 102 31.24 1.93 -17.82
C TYR A 102 32.56 2.61 -17.48
N LEU A 103 32.51 3.64 -16.65
CA LEU A 103 33.68 4.35 -16.14
C LEU A 103 34.10 3.75 -14.80
N ALA A 104 35.41 3.56 -14.64
CA ALA A 104 35.99 3.07 -13.38
C ALA A 104 37.26 3.86 -13.04
N ALA A 105 37.40 4.24 -11.78
CA ALA A 105 38.66 4.79 -11.29
C ALA A 105 39.74 3.69 -11.24
N GLN A 106 40.96 4.03 -11.68
CA GLN A 106 42.10 3.12 -11.65
C GLN A 106 43.43 3.89 -11.57
N TYR A 107 44.47 3.21 -11.07
CA TYR A 107 45.84 3.72 -11.22
C TYR A 107 46.41 3.37 -12.58
N VAL A 108 46.96 4.37 -13.24
CA VAL A 108 47.57 4.23 -14.56
C VAL A 108 49.03 4.60 -14.49
N LYS A 109 49.86 3.77 -15.13
CA LYS A 109 51.29 4.01 -15.21
C LYS A 109 51.59 4.94 -16.38
N VAL A 110 52.05 6.16 -16.08
CA VAL A 110 52.52 7.14 -17.07
C VAL A 110 54.02 7.31 -16.90
N GLY A 111 54.79 6.66 -17.80
CA GLY A 111 56.25 6.55 -17.65
C GLY A 111 56.61 5.64 -16.46
N ASP A 112 57.34 6.19 -15.49
CA ASP A 112 57.71 5.50 -14.24
C ASP A 112 56.80 5.87 -13.06
N ALA A 113 55.88 6.82 -13.22
CA ALA A 113 54.96 7.27 -12.18
C ALA A 113 53.59 6.59 -12.32
N TRP A 114 53.00 6.25 -11.18
CA TRP A 114 51.59 5.91 -11.09
C TRP A 114 50.79 7.19 -10.88
N VAL A 115 49.79 7.40 -11.74
CA VAL A 115 48.89 8.54 -11.68
C VAL A 115 47.45 8.05 -11.67
N SER A 116 46.58 8.85 -11.10
CA SER A 116 45.16 8.54 -11.03
C SER A 116 44.53 8.72 -12.41
N GLY A 117 43.67 7.78 -12.80
CA GLY A 117 43.01 7.79 -14.08
C GLY A 117 41.63 7.16 -14.02
N ILE A 118 40.87 7.38 -15.07
CA ILE A 118 39.54 6.80 -15.25
C ILE A 118 39.59 5.98 -16.53
N SER A 119 39.26 4.69 -16.45
CA SER A 119 39.09 3.85 -17.64
C SER A 119 37.65 3.83 -18.11
N ARG A 120 37.46 3.50 -19.39
CA ARG A 120 36.14 3.22 -19.96
C ARG A 120 36.09 1.83 -20.57
N THR A 121 35.12 1.04 -20.14
CA THR A 121 34.77 -0.26 -20.71
C THR A 121 33.47 -0.14 -21.47
N LEU A 122 33.41 -0.71 -22.68
CA LEU A 122 32.22 -0.73 -23.51
C LEU A 122 31.20 -1.75 -22.97
N ALA A 123 29.95 -1.64 -23.40
CA ALA A 123 28.86 -2.54 -22.99
C ALA A 123 29.11 -4.03 -23.31
N ASP A 124 29.99 -4.32 -24.28
CA ASP A 124 30.43 -5.68 -24.62
C ASP A 124 31.57 -6.22 -23.73
N GLY A 125 32.02 -5.43 -22.75
CA GLY A 125 33.10 -5.75 -21.82
C GLY A 125 34.50 -5.44 -22.34
N SER A 126 34.66 -4.92 -23.56
CA SER A 126 35.98 -4.54 -24.09
C SER A 126 36.43 -3.15 -23.61
N LEU A 127 37.74 -2.95 -23.44
CA LEU A 127 38.28 -1.63 -23.12
C LEU A 127 38.10 -0.69 -24.31
N ASP A 128 37.59 0.52 -24.07
CA ASP A 128 37.40 1.51 -25.11
C ASP A 128 38.71 2.23 -25.47
N GLY A 129 39.45 1.72 -26.45
CA GLY A 129 40.71 2.34 -26.88
C GLY A 129 40.59 3.77 -27.41
N GLY A 130 39.39 4.26 -27.71
CA GLY A 130 39.13 5.64 -28.15
C GLY A 130 38.95 6.63 -26.99
N PHE A 131 38.82 6.15 -25.75
CA PHE A 131 38.65 6.98 -24.57
C PHE A 131 40.01 7.46 -24.02
N GLY A 132 40.17 8.76 -23.84
CA GLY A 132 41.39 9.38 -23.36
C GLY A 132 42.63 8.93 -24.14
N ASN A 133 43.64 8.44 -23.43
CA ASN A 133 44.86 7.88 -24.01
C ASN A 133 44.83 6.34 -23.92
N GLY A 134 44.23 5.68 -24.91
CA GLY A 134 44.22 4.22 -25.02
C GLY A 134 43.29 3.53 -24.03
N GLY A 135 42.15 4.15 -23.73
CA GLY A 135 41.15 3.66 -22.78
C GLY A 135 41.27 4.26 -21.39
N THR A 136 42.05 5.32 -21.20
CA THR A 136 42.16 5.99 -19.89
C THR A 136 42.30 7.50 -20.02
N ALA A 137 41.48 8.24 -19.30
CA ALA A 137 41.67 9.66 -19.00
C ALA A 137 42.57 9.84 -17.78
N THR A 138 43.63 10.64 -17.89
CA THR A 138 44.52 10.95 -16.76
C THR A 138 43.95 12.13 -15.95
N VAL A 139 43.85 11.96 -14.64
CA VAL A 139 43.39 13.00 -13.72
C VAL A 139 44.56 13.91 -13.32
N PRO A 140 44.45 15.25 -13.44
CA PRO A 140 45.57 16.18 -13.31
C PRO A 140 45.94 16.54 -11.85
N PHE A 141 45.50 15.75 -10.87
CA PHE A 141 45.84 15.92 -9.46
C PHE A 141 45.99 14.56 -8.78
N TYR A 142 46.64 14.55 -7.62
CA TYR A 142 46.91 13.33 -6.89
C TYR A 142 45.65 12.82 -6.18
N TRP A 143 45.28 11.58 -6.47
CA TRP A 143 44.16 10.85 -5.89
C TRP A 143 44.73 9.49 -5.42
N ASN A 144 44.80 9.27 -4.11
CA ASN A 144 45.41 8.09 -3.50
C ASN A 144 44.59 7.45 -2.38
N GLU A 145 44.97 6.22 -2.03
CA GLU A 145 44.39 5.37 -0.97
C GLU A 145 44.45 6.01 0.43
N ASP A 146 45.52 6.76 0.75
CA ASP A 146 45.65 7.42 2.06
C ASP A 146 44.69 8.61 2.25
N LEU A 147 44.04 9.10 1.19
CA LEU A 147 43.05 10.19 1.27
C LEU A 147 41.69 9.75 1.82
N GLY A 148 41.47 8.44 2.03
CA GLY A 148 40.29 7.91 2.70
C GLY A 148 38.96 8.37 2.07
N GLN A 149 38.51 7.68 1.02
CA GLN A 149 37.15 7.80 0.45
C GLN A 149 36.72 9.16 -0.16
N GLN A 150 37.57 10.20 -0.22
CA GLN A 150 37.12 11.55 -0.63
C GLN A 150 37.18 11.86 -2.13
N ALA A 151 37.38 10.86 -2.98
CA ALA A 151 37.42 11.06 -4.41
C ALA A 151 36.13 10.58 -5.07
N SER A 152 35.65 11.32 -6.07
CA SER A 152 34.38 11.09 -6.73
C SER A 152 34.44 11.45 -8.21
N PHE A 153 33.49 10.93 -8.97
CA PHE A 153 33.22 11.45 -10.30
C PHE A 153 31.72 11.44 -10.56
N SER A 154 31.27 12.46 -11.27
CA SER A 154 29.86 12.62 -11.64
C SER A 154 29.73 12.72 -13.15
N VAL A 155 28.87 11.88 -13.72
CA VAL A 155 28.60 11.86 -15.15
C VAL A 155 27.39 12.75 -15.42
N GLN A 156 27.54 13.67 -16.37
CA GLN A 156 26.49 14.58 -16.79
C GLN A 156 25.66 13.94 -17.92
N ARG A 157 24.47 14.50 -18.18
CA ARG A 157 23.52 14.01 -19.19
C ARG A 157 24.10 13.89 -20.61
N ASP A 158 25.09 14.70 -20.96
CA ASP A 158 25.77 14.67 -22.27
C ASP A 158 26.94 13.66 -22.33
N GLY A 159 27.17 12.92 -21.24
CA GLY A 159 28.29 12.00 -21.06
C GLY A 159 29.60 12.67 -20.64
N SER A 160 29.69 14.00 -20.61
CA SER A 160 30.83 14.68 -19.96
C SER A 160 30.84 14.35 -18.46
N PHE A 161 31.97 14.51 -17.80
CA PHE A 161 32.06 14.15 -16.38
C PHE A 161 33.05 15.03 -15.63
N PHE A 162 32.84 15.12 -14.32
CA PHE A 162 33.77 15.75 -13.39
C PHE A 162 34.50 14.66 -12.61
N ALA A 163 35.78 14.90 -12.32
CA ALA A 163 36.52 14.15 -11.30
C ALA A 163 36.84 15.10 -10.16
N SER A 164 36.56 14.71 -8.93
CA SER A 164 36.78 15.54 -7.75
C SER A 164 37.56 14.78 -6.68
N ALA A 165 38.35 15.52 -5.90
CA ALA A 165 39.06 14.99 -4.74
C ALA A 165 39.08 16.02 -3.62
N GLY A 166 38.57 15.62 -2.45
CA GLY A 166 38.79 16.33 -1.19
C GLY A 166 40.12 15.92 -0.54
N TYR A 167 40.78 16.88 0.09
CA TYR A 167 42.00 16.66 0.86
C TYR A 167 41.74 16.85 2.36
N PRO A 168 42.48 16.16 3.25
CA PRO A 168 42.43 16.40 4.69
C PRO A 168 42.74 17.84 5.11
N SER A 169 43.38 18.64 4.25
CA SER A 169 43.58 20.08 4.44
C SER A 169 42.28 20.89 4.34
N GLY A 170 41.20 20.31 3.82
CA GLY A 170 39.95 20.97 3.45
C GLY A 170 39.93 21.51 2.02
N GLU A 171 41.02 21.36 1.26
CA GLU A 171 41.07 21.76 -0.15
C GLU A 171 40.29 20.74 -1.01
N ILE A 172 39.69 21.22 -2.10
CA ILE A 172 38.97 20.38 -3.06
C ILE A 172 39.46 20.71 -4.46
N HIS A 173 39.82 19.69 -5.23
CA HIS A 173 40.16 19.83 -6.65
C HIS A 173 39.07 19.21 -7.51
N ILE A 174 38.68 19.91 -8.58
CA ILE A 174 37.66 19.45 -9.52
C ILE A 174 38.22 19.58 -10.94
N ALA A 175 38.28 18.50 -11.70
CA ALA A 175 38.63 18.51 -13.11
C ALA A 175 37.42 18.19 -13.99
N ARG A 176 37.31 18.84 -15.15
CA ARG A 176 36.24 18.60 -16.11
C ARG A 176 36.76 17.88 -17.35
N PHE A 177 36.08 16.82 -17.75
CA PHE A 177 36.36 16.05 -18.96
C PHE A 177 35.18 16.07 -19.91
N ASP A 178 35.45 15.98 -21.22
CA ASP A 178 34.41 15.68 -22.20
C ASP A 178 34.01 14.19 -22.16
N ALA A 179 32.99 13.82 -22.92
CA ALA A 179 32.50 12.45 -22.96
C ALA A 179 33.54 11.44 -23.47
N MET A 180 34.63 11.87 -24.10
CA MET A 180 35.71 11.01 -24.60
C MET A 180 36.92 11.00 -23.66
N GLY A 181 36.82 11.59 -22.47
CA GLY A 181 37.89 11.59 -21.48
C GLY A 181 39.00 12.61 -21.77
N THR A 182 38.72 13.61 -22.60
CA THR A 182 39.65 14.73 -22.85
C THR A 182 39.41 15.84 -21.84
N LEU A 183 40.47 16.33 -21.21
CA LEU A 183 40.40 17.42 -20.24
C LEU A 183 39.95 18.72 -20.91
N VAL A 184 38.91 19.36 -20.35
CA VAL A 184 38.34 20.61 -20.86
C VAL A 184 39.12 21.79 -20.31
N SER A 185 40.16 22.22 -21.02
CA SER A 185 41.10 23.25 -20.56
C SER A 185 40.50 24.63 -20.28
N SER A 186 39.29 24.90 -20.77
CA SER A 186 38.56 26.14 -20.50
C SER A 186 37.85 26.17 -19.13
N PHE A 187 37.83 25.05 -18.41
CA PHE A 187 37.28 24.96 -17.05
C PHE A 187 38.37 25.26 -16.02
N GLY A 188 38.13 26.22 -15.12
CA GLY A 188 39.11 26.62 -14.11
C GLY A 188 40.48 27.01 -14.71
N GLU A 189 41.55 26.70 -13.98
CA GLU A 189 42.92 26.86 -14.45
C GLU A 189 43.38 25.56 -15.13
N THR A 190 43.56 25.61 -16.45
CA THR A 190 44.05 24.48 -17.27
C THR A 190 43.20 23.20 -17.20
N GLY A 191 41.90 23.33 -16.91
CA GLY A 191 40.97 22.20 -16.78
C GLY A 191 40.66 21.79 -15.35
N VAL A 192 41.25 22.47 -14.36
CA VAL A 192 41.08 22.17 -12.93
C VAL A 192 40.61 23.42 -12.18
N LEU A 193 39.56 23.26 -11.39
CA LEU A 193 39.11 24.23 -10.40
C LEU A 193 39.69 23.84 -9.04
N HIS A 194 40.51 24.73 -8.47
CA HIS A 194 41.11 24.57 -7.15
C HIS A 194 40.32 25.36 -6.12
N LEU A 195 39.74 24.67 -5.14
CA LEU A 195 38.95 25.27 -4.08
C LEU A 195 39.74 25.24 -2.77
N PRO A 196 40.04 26.40 -2.16
CA PRO A 196 40.73 26.46 -0.89
C PRO A 196 39.80 26.03 0.25
N ALA A 197 40.38 25.54 1.35
CA ALA A 197 39.64 25.18 2.57
C ALA A 197 38.75 26.32 3.14
N SER A 198 39.06 27.58 2.80
CA SER A 198 38.25 28.74 3.19
C SER A 198 36.86 28.80 2.55
N VAL A 199 36.59 28.01 1.50
CA VAL A 199 35.25 27.87 0.92
C VAL A 199 34.31 27.14 1.90
N GLY A 200 34.85 26.30 2.78
CA GLY A 200 34.09 25.67 3.87
C GLY A 200 33.23 24.49 3.45
N ILE A 201 33.49 23.88 2.28
CA ILE A 201 32.84 22.62 1.88
C ILE A 201 33.49 21.49 2.66
N HIS A 202 32.71 20.79 3.47
CA HIS A 202 33.15 19.62 4.21
C HIS A 202 32.71 18.36 3.47
N PRO A 203 33.60 17.57 2.85
CA PRO A 203 33.20 16.29 2.25
C PRO A 203 32.91 15.26 3.35
N SER A 204 31.78 14.54 3.27
CA SER A 204 31.50 13.36 4.10
C SER A 204 31.38 12.05 3.33
N GLY A 205 31.66 12.09 2.02
CA GLY A 205 31.52 10.96 1.09
C GLY A 205 31.84 11.39 -0.34
N ALA A 206 31.14 10.80 -1.31
CA ALA A 206 31.25 11.18 -2.72
C ALA A 206 30.75 12.63 -2.93
N LEU A 207 31.56 13.44 -3.61
CA LEU A 207 31.19 14.79 -4.03
C LEU A 207 30.52 14.72 -5.39
N ASP A 208 29.32 15.26 -5.50
CA ASP A 208 28.70 15.52 -6.80
C ASP A 208 28.90 16.98 -7.21
N VAL A 209 29.16 17.17 -8.49
CA VAL A 209 29.47 18.45 -9.12
C VAL A 209 28.62 18.61 -10.36
N SER A 210 27.96 19.76 -10.48
CA SER A 210 27.21 20.13 -11.68
C SER A 210 27.49 21.58 -12.09
N LEU A 211 27.34 21.87 -13.39
CA LEU A 211 27.68 23.15 -14.01
C LEU A 211 26.43 23.82 -14.57
N GLN A 212 26.16 25.05 -14.13
CA GLN A 212 25.09 25.89 -14.67
C GLN A 212 25.51 26.52 -16.02
N GLU A 213 24.54 26.92 -16.84
CA GLU A 213 24.79 27.54 -18.16
C GLU A 213 25.62 28.83 -18.08
N ASP A 214 25.53 29.56 -16.96
CA ASP A 214 26.30 30.78 -16.70
C ASP A 214 27.75 30.50 -16.23
N GLY A 215 28.14 29.22 -16.15
CA GLY A 215 29.46 28.78 -15.73
C GLY A 215 29.64 28.64 -14.22
N LYS A 216 28.60 28.88 -13.41
CA LYS A 216 28.65 28.63 -11.97
C LYS A 216 28.67 27.13 -11.68
N VAL A 217 29.37 26.76 -10.62
CA VAL A 217 29.57 25.37 -10.20
C VAL A 217 28.80 25.12 -8.92
N LEU A 218 27.97 24.07 -8.90
CA LEU A 218 27.33 23.56 -7.71
C LEU A 218 28.08 22.31 -7.23
N VAL A 219 28.33 22.25 -5.92
CA VAL A 219 29.08 21.16 -5.28
C VAL A 219 28.33 20.72 -4.03
N THR A 220 28.06 19.42 -3.91
CA THR A 220 27.52 18.83 -2.68
C THR A 220 28.63 18.68 -1.63
N GLY A 221 28.27 18.78 -0.35
CA GLY A 221 29.14 18.48 0.78
C GLY A 221 28.39 17.62 1.80
N GLN A 222 28.90 17.56 3.03
CA GLN A 222 28.24 16.96 4.18
C GLN A 222 26.98 17.76 4.49
N ASP A 223 25.87 17.29 3.95
CA ASP A 223 24.52 17.85 4.12
C ASP A 223 24.46 19.33 3.70
N THR A 224 25.24 19.70 2.68
CA THR A 224 25.30 21.07 2.16
C THR A 224 25.32 21.10 0.63
N LEU A 225 24.75 22.16 0.06
CA LEU A 225 24.90 22.52 -1.35
C LEU A 225 25.57 23.88 -1.44
N THR A 226 26.72 23.95 -2.10
CA THR A 226 27.49 25.20 -2.24
C THR A 226 27.55 25.61 -3.70
N ARG A 227 27.28 26.90 -3.97
CA ARG A 227 27.40 27.49 -5.30
C ARG A 227 28.63 28.40 -5.41
N LEU A 228 29.39 28.20 -6.48
CA LEU A 228 30.63 28.88 -6.78
C LEU A 228 30.52 29.63 -8.10
N ASN A 229 31.17 30.79 -8.18
CA ASN A 229 31.41 31.49 -9.42
C ASN A 229 32.41 30.72 -10.30
N PRO A 230 32.49 31.02 -11.62
CA PRO A 230 33.46 30.38 -12.52
C PRO A 230 34.93 30.50 -12.08
N ASP A 231 35.25 31.49 -11.23
CA ASP A 231 36.59 31.71 -10.68
C ASP A 231 36.87 30.94 -9.37
N GLY A 232 35.91 30.14 -8.89
CA GLY A 232 36.01 29.35 -7.65
C GLY A 232 35.65 30.09 -6.37
N THR A 233 35.24 31.36 -6.44
CA THR A 233 34.75 32.11 -5.26
C THR A 233 33.29 31.76 -4.93
N LEU A 234 32.89 31.87 -3.67
CA LEU A 234 31.49 31.65 -3.26
C LEU A 234 30.53 32.63 -3.94
N ASP A 235 29.42 32.13 -4.48
CA ASP A 235 28.35 32.96 -5.01
C ASP A 235 27.44 33.47 -3.88
N SER A 236 27.76 34.65 -3.38
CA SER A 236 26.99 35.32 -2.31
C SER A 236 25.49 35.55 -2.61
N THR A 237 25.05 35.38 -3.87
CA THR A 237 23.62 35.53 -4.26
C THR A 237 22.80 34.25 -4.09
N PHE A 238 23.43 33.13 -3.76
CA PHE A 238 22.78 31.84 -3.55
C PHE A 238 22.45 31.61 -2.07
N ALA A 239 21.21 31.23 -1.75
CA ALA A 239 20.79 30.83 -0.41
C ALA A 239 21.38 31.72 0.71
N ASN A 240 22.08 31.13 1.69
CA ASN A 240 22.67 31.83 2.83
C ASN A 240 24.07 32.37 2.53
N GLY A 241 24.25 33.07 1.41
CA GLY A 241 25.52 33.69 1.03
C GLY A 241 26.52 32.74 0.36
N GLY A 242 26.02 31.76 -0.39
CA GLY A 242 26.81 30.83 -1.21
C GLY A 242 26.66 29.37 -0.83
N SER A 243 26.08 29.08 0.34
CA SER A 243 25.89 27.70 0.81
C SER A 243 24.50 27.51 1.44
N LEU A 244 23.92 26.34 1.21
CA LEU A 244 22.64 25.90 1.74
C LEU A 244 22.87 24.65 2.57
N VAL A 245 22.30 24.60 3.78
CA VAL A 245 22.25 23.39 4.61
C VAL A 245 21.05 22.56 4.15
N LEU A 246 21.24 21.26 4.03
CA LEU A 246 20.25 20.29 3.57
C LEU A 246 19.83 19.39 4.75
N ASP A 247 18.57 18.97 4.74
CA ASP A 247 18.04 17.99 5.71
C ASP A 247 18.28 16.53 5.25
N VAL A 248 18.98 16.34 4.12
CA VAL A 248 19.33 15.05 3.54
C VAL A 248 20.80 15.07 3.11
N HIS A 249 21.45 13.91 3.23
CA HIS A 249 22.73 13.68 2.59
C HIS A 249 22.51 13.48 1.09
N ALA A 250 22.92 14.43 0.24
CA ALA A 250 22.66 14.37 -1.19
C ALA A 250 23.78 13.62 -1.93
N ASP A 251 23.43 12.46 -2.47
CA ASP A 251 24.30 11.60 -3.28
C ASP A 251 24.29 11.99 -4.78
N ALA A 252 23.21 12.64 -5.24
CA ALA A 252 23.06 13.07 -6.63
C ALA A 252 22.55 14.52 -6.74
N LEU A 253 23.05 15.24 -7.74
CA LEU A 253 22.80 16.66 -8.03
C LEU A 253 22.60 16.83 -9.54
N VAL A 254 21.42 17.34 -9.93
CA VAL A 254 21.08 17.61 -11.33
C VAL A 254 20.50 19.01 -11.49
N ILE A 255 20.84 19.67 -12.58
CA ILE A 255 20.23 20.95 -12.98
C ILE A 255 19.23 20.68 -14.11
N GLN A 256 18.01 21.20 -13.97
CA GLN A 256 16.99 21.15 -15.03
C GLN A 256 17.24 22.25 -16.08
N ASP A 257 16.69 22.06 -17.28
CA ASP A 257 16.82 23.03 -18.38
C ASP A 257 16.21 24.42 -18.05
N ASP A 258 15.33 24.50 -17.05
CA ASP A 258 14.76 25.77 -16.55
C ASP A 258 15.58 26.43 -15.43
N GLY A 259 16.73 25.85 -15.07
CA GLY A 259 17.65 26.34 -14.04
C GLY A 259 17.29 25.91 -12.62
N LYS A 260 16.22 25.13 -12.40
CA LYS A 260 15.96 24.51 -11.09
C LYS A 260 17.00 23.45 -10.77
N ILE A 261 17.23 23.25 -9.48
CA ILE A 261 18.25 22.35 -8.95
C ILE A 261 17.56 21.20 -8.24
N LEU A 262 17.91 19.98 -8.57
CA LEU A 262 17.41 18.76 -7.95
C LEU A 262 18.54 18.08 -7.18
N LEU A 263 18.25 17.68 -5.95
CA LEU A 263 19.14 16.90 -5.09
C LEU A 263 18.43 15.61 -4.73
N ALA A 264 19.12 14.48 -4.76
CA ALA A 264 18.59 13.21 -4.30
C ALA A 264 19.60 12.51 -3.39
N GLY A 265 19.09 11.78 -2.40
CA GLY A 265 19.93 11.10 -1.43
C GLY A 265 19.11 10.30 -0.42
N ALA A 266 19.75 9.66 0.55
CA ALA A 266 19.04 8.86 1.56
C ALA A 266 19.53 9.12 3.00
N SER A 267 18.60 9.07 3.96
CA SER A 267 18.90 9.14 5.39
C SER A 267 18.00 8.20 6.17
N GLY A 268 18.58 7.36 7.03
CA GLY A 268 17.82 6.37 7.83
C GLY A 268 17.05 5.34 6.99
N GLY A 269 17.51 5.02 5.78
CA GLY A 269 16.81 4.14 4.84
C GLY A 269 15.70 4.82 4.03
N VAL A 270 15.43 6.09 4.27
CA VAL A 270 14.45 6.89 3.53
C VAL A 270 15.16 7.70 2.45
N ALA A 271 14.87 7.37 1.19
CA ALA A 271 15.31 8.16 0.05
C ALA A 271 14.48 9.45 -0.04
N SER A 272 15.12 10.54 -0.45
CA SER A 272 14.51 11.85 -0.61
C SER A 272 15.02 12.55 -1.87
N VAL A 273 14.12 13.25 -2.56
CA VAL A 273 14.43 14.19 -3.65
C VAL A 273 13.96 15.57 -3.22
N ILE A 274 14.82 16.57 -3.35
CA ILE A 274 14.54 17.97 -3.03
C ILE A 274 14.68 18.78 -4.32
N ARG A 275 13.70 19.64 -4.62
CA ARG A 275 13.79 20.60 -5.72
C ARG A 275 13.91 22.03 -5.21
N LEU A 276 14.92 22.73 -5.70
CA LEU A 276 15.21 24.13 -5.39
C LEU A 276 15.06 24.99 -6.65
N ASN A 277 14.67 26.23 -6.45
CA ASN A 277 14.78 27.28 -7.45
C ASN A 277 16.25 27.63 -7.69
N ALA A 278 16.51 28.35 -8.79
CA ALA A 278 17.85 28.78 -9.16
C ALA A 278 18.54 29.66 -8.11
N ASP A 279 17.82 30.28 -7.17
CA ASP A 279 18.40 31.07 -6.07
C ASP A 279 18.69 30.25 -4.81
N GLY A 280 18.33 28.96 -4.79
CA GLY A 280 18.48 28.05 -3.66
C GLY A 280 17.29 28.04 -2.70
N SER A 281 16.22 28.79 -2.97
CA SER A 281 14.95 28.65 -2.26
C SER A 281 14.24 27.35 -2.65
N LEU A 282 13.47 26.76 -1.73
CA LEU A 282 12.72 25.53 -1.98
C LEU A 282 11.59 25.77 -2.99
N ASP A 283 11.46 24.88 -3.99
CA ASP A 283 10.35 24.93 -4.95
C ASP A 283 9.12 24.22 -4.38
N THR A 284 8.23 24.98 -3.75
CA THR A 284 7.05 24.43 -3.06
C THR A 284 6.02 23.78 -3.98
N ASP A 285 6.14 23.95 -5.30
CA ASP A 285 5.23 23.34 -6.28
C ASP A 285 5.65 21.89 -6.65
N PHE A 286 6.75 21.39 -6.09
CA PHE A 286 7.25 20.02 -6.30
C PHE A 286 6.91 19.11 -5.12
N GLY A 287 6.30 17.96 -5.37
CA GLY A 287 6.03 16.97 -4.33
C GLY A 287 5.28 17.56 -3.13
N ASP A 288 5.70 17.17 -1.92
CA ASP A 288 5.24 17.77 -0.67
C ASP A 288 6.17 18.94 -0.28
N GLN A 289 5.75 20.16 -0.61
CA GLN A 289 6.44 21.40 -0.26
C GLN A 289 7.92 21.44 -0.71
N GLY A 290 8.22 20.90 -1.89
CA GLY A 290 9.56 20.87 -2.48
C GLY A 290 10.33 19.58 -2.27
N GLN A 291 9.70 18.56 -1.67
CA GLN A 291 10.35 17.29 -1.37
C GLN A 291 9.49 16.08 -1.76
N VAL A 292 10.15 14.97 -2.09
CA VAL A 292 9.53 13.66 -2.31
C VAL A 292 10.33 12.65 -1.51
N ARG A 293 9.68 11.74 -0.79
CA ARG A 293 10.36 10.74 0.06
C ARG A 293 9.74 9.36 -0.10
N TRP A 294 10.56 8.31 -0.02
CA TRP A 294 10.11 6.91 -0.03
C TRP A 294 11.12 5.99 0.66
N GLY A 295 10.71 4.76 0.96
CA GLY A 295 11.51 3.80 1.74
C GLY A 295 11.31 3.95 3.25
N SER A 296 11.87 3.01 4.00
CA SER A 296 11.74 2.95 5.46
C SER A 296 12.93 2.21 6.09
N GLU A 297 13.03 2.18 7.41
CA GLU A 297 14.03 1.35 8.10
C GLU A 297 13.87 -0.15 7.81
N SER A 298 12.63 -0.62 7.56
CA SER A 298 12.31 -2.02 7.26
C SER A 298 12.46 -2.38 5.77
N ALA A 299 12.44 -1.37 4.89
CA ALA A 299 12.65 -1.49 3.44
C ALA A 299 13.50 -0.30 2.95
N PRO A 300 14.82 -0.28 3.27
CA PRO A 300 15.64 0.89 3.02
C PRO A 300 15.91 1.07 1.53
N PHE A 301 16.00 2.33 1.09
CA PHE A 301 16.43 2.66 -0.26
C PHE A 301 17.66 3.58 -0.19
N ALA A 302 18.75 3.16 -0.83
CA ALA A 302 19.93 4.00 -1.01
C ALA A 302 19.90 4.61 -2.42
N VAL A 303 20.09 5.93 -2.52
CA VAL A 303 20.20 6.63 -3.80
C VAL A 303 21.66 6.54 -4.28
N ALA A 304 21.86 6.28 -5.56
CA ALA A 304 23.18 6.31 -6.18
C ALA A 304 23.30 7.48 -7.16
N ASP A 305 22.26 7.74 -7.96
CA ASP A 305 22.31 8.72 -9.04
C ASP A 305 20.91 9.16 -9.48
N MET A 306 20.82 10.30 -10.16
CA MET A 306 19.57 10.87 -10.67
C MET A 306 19.80 11.53 -12.04
N ILE A 307 18.83 11.38 -12.94
CA ILE A 307 18.85 12.00 -14.27
C ILE A 307 17.50 12.66 -14.57
N VAL A 308 17.56 13.85 -15.17
CA VAL A 308 16.39 14.50 -15.81
C VAL A 308 16.33 14.06 -17.27
N ARG A 309 15.24 13.39 -17.64
CA ARG A 309 14.97 12.94 -19.01
C ARG A 309 14.51 14.11 -19.90
N ALA A 310 14.52 13.91 -21.22
CA ALA A 310 14.11 14.93 -22.19
C ALA A 310 12.63 15.35 -22.08
N ASP A 311 11.79 14.50 -21.51
CA ASP A 311 10.37 14.78 -21.23
C ASP A 311 10.15 15.46 -19.86
N GLY A 312 11.24 15.78 -19.13
CA GLY A 312 11.21 16.39 -17.81
C GLY A 312 10.97 15.41 -16.66
N LYS A 313 10.77 14.11 -16.92
CA LYS A 313 10.66 13.09 -15.88
C LYS A 313 12.02 12.87 -15.21
N LEU A 314 11.99 12.48 -13.94
CA LEU A 314 13.18 12.21 -13.15
C LEU A 314 13.35 10.70 -13.06
N LEU A 315 14.55 10.20 -13.35
CA LEU A 315 14.91 8.81 -13.16
C LEU A 315 15.96 8.74 -12.05
N ILE A 316 15.71 7.92 -11.04
CA ILE A 316 16.58 7.76 -9.87
C ILE A 316 17.06 6.32 -9.86
N GLY A 317 18.37 6.13 -9.81
CA GLY A 317 19.01 4.83 -9.65
C GLY A 317 19.46 4.64 -8.21
N GLY A 318 19.31 3.42 -7.69
CA GLY A 318 19.67 3.14 -6.31
C GLY A 318 19.61 1.66 -5.95
N SER A 319 19.83 1.38 -4.67
CA SER A 319 19.81 0.04 -4.12
C SER A 319 18.67 -0.11 -3.11
N GLN A 320 17.73 -1.02 -3.38
CA GLN A 320 16.61 -1.33 -2.49
C GLN A 320 16.98 -2.50 -1.58
N GLY A 321 17.00 -2.27 -0.28
CA GLY A 321 17.22 -3.30 0.73
C GLY A 321 16.04 -4.27 0.82
N THR A 322 16.35 -5.55 0.97
CA THR A 322 15.35 -6.61 1.19
C THR A 322 15.56 -7.27 2.54
N SER A 323 14.50 -7.83 3.11
CA SER A 323 14.54 -8.55 4.40
C SER A 323 15.40 -9.82 4.40
N ALA A 324 15.97 -10.21 3.26
CA ALA A 324 16.84 -11.37 3.09
C ALA A 324 18.25 -10.92 2.65
N ASP A 325 19.01 -10.33 3.60
CA ASP A 325 20.47 -10.06 3.54
C ASP A 325 21.05 -9.54 2.20
N GLY A 326 20.29 -8.76 1.43
CA GLY A 326 20.73 -8.29 0.11
C GLY A 326 20.04 -7.03 -0.37
N TYR A 327 20.78 -6.24 -1.15
CA TYR A 327 20.29 -5.08 -1.89
C TYR A 327 19.98 -5.50 -3.34
N LEU A 328 18.85 -5.03 -3.87
CA LEU A 328 18.49 -5.13 -5.28
C LEU A 328 18.85 -3.82 -5.99
N ALA A 329 19.34 -3.92 -7.22
CA ALA A 329 19.52 -2.74 -8.06
C ALA A 329 18.14 -2.23 -8.52
N ALA A 330 17.84 -0.96 -8.30
CA ALA A 330 16.52 -0.38 -8.47
C ALA A 330 16.54 0.93 -9.28
N LEU A 331 15.47 1.14 -10.05
CA LEU A 331 15.13 2.39 -10.72
C LEU A 331 13.80 2.91 -10.17
N VAL A 332 13.71 4.20 -9.88
CA VAL A 332 12.47 4.90 -9.56
C VAL A 332 12.26 6.01 -10.58
N GLN A 333 11.06 6.14 -11.15
CA GLN A 333 10.73 7.25 -12.05
C GLN A 333 9.69 8.17 -11.42
N LEU A 334 9.96 9.48 -11.41
CA LEU A 334 9.03 10.54 -11.01
C LEU A 334 8.61 11.39 -12.20
N ASN A 335 7.37 11.87 -12.18
CA ASN A 335 6.87 12.92 -13.05
C ASN A 335 7.53 14.28 -12.74
N PRO A 336 7.46 15.28 -13.65
CA PRO A 336 8.05 16.60 -13.42
C PRO A 336 7.51 17.34 -12.19
N ASN A 337 6.34 16.98 -11.68
CA ASN A 337 5.76 17.56 -10.46
C ASN A 337 6.19 16.83 -9.17
N GLY A 338 7.02 15.78 -9.26
CA GLY A 338 7.47 14.98 -8.12
C GLY A 338 6.55 13.82 -7.74
N SER A 339 5.38 13.69 -8.38
CA SER A 339 4.57 12.47 -8.23
C SER A 339 5.26 11.27 -8.86
N LEU A 340 5.05 10.08 -8.32
CA LEU A 340 5.58 8.83 -8.86
C LEU A 340 5.00 8.54 -10.25
N ASP A 341 5.83 8.10 -11.20
CA ASP A 341 5.37 7.70 -12.52
C ASP A 341 4.91 6.24 -12.52
N HIS A 342 3.66 6.03 -12.17
CA HIS A 342 3.07 4.70 -12.05
C HIS A 342 2.98 3.90 -13.39
N SER A 343 3.27 4.53 -14.54
CA SER A 343 3.37 3.82 -15.82
C SER A 343 4.74 3.16 -16.03
N PHE A 344 5.76 3.61 -15.30
CA PHE A 344 7.12 3.10 -15.42
C PHE A 344 7.25 1.72 -14.76
N GLY A 345 7.79 0.75 -15.50
CA GLY A 345 7.95 -0.62 -15.02
C GLY A 345 6.70 -1.50 -15.14
N ASN A 346 5.54 -0.95 -15.53
CA ASN A 346 4.28 -1.70 -15.64
C ASN A 346 4.24 -2.55 -16.95
N PRO A 347 3.81 -3.83 -16.93
CA PRO A 347 3.50 -4.58 -18.16
C PRO A 347 2.38 -3.94 -19.03
N ASP A 348 2.41 -4.14 -20.35
CA ASP A 348 1.34 -3.69 -21.28
C ASP A 348 0.18 -4.69 -21.25
N ASP A 349 -0.32 -5.03 -20.06
CA ASP A 349 -1.43 -5.97 -19.88
C ASP A 349 -2.79 -5.28 -19.72
N GLY A 350 -2.78 -3.94 -19.64
CA GLY A 350 -3.98 -3.12 -19.55
C GLY A 350 -4.43 -2.81 -18.13
N TYR A 351 -3.66 -3.19 -17.10
CA TYR A 351 -3.98 -2.93 -15.70
C TYR A 351 -3.08 -1.87 -15.05
N TYR A 352 -3.66 -1.07 -14.15
CA TYR A 352 -2.92 -0.21 -13.24
C TYR A 352 -2.65 -0.96 -11.94
N HIS A 353 -1.37 -1.26 -11.66
CA HIS A 353 -1.02 -2.14 -10.55
C HIS A 353 -0.89 -1.36 -9.23
N LEU A 354 -1.41 -1.87 -8.11
CA LEU A 354 -1.15 -1.39 -6.74
C LEU A 354 -0.63 -2.54 -5.88
N ASP A 355 0.26 -2.23 -4.93
CA ASP A 355 0.81 -3.19 -3.96
C ASP A 355 0.89 -2.51 -2.58
N GLY A 356 0.22 -3.05 -1.56
CA GLY A 356 0.19 -2.53 -0.18
C GLY A 356 1.45 -2.88 0.61
N GLY A 357 1.92 -4.12 0.48
CA GLY A 357 3.18 -4.57 1.05
C GLY A 357 2.98 -5.48 2.26
N ARG A 358 3.31 -5.03 3.47
CA ARG A 358 3.33 -5.89 4.68
C ARG A 358 2.59 -5.34 5.90
N ASP A 359 2.04 -4.15 5.78
CA ASP A 359 1.33 -3.45 6.86
C ASP A 359 -0.18 -3.44 6.54
N ASP A 360 -1.02 -3.06 7.50
CA ASP A 360 -2.47 -2.93 7.26
C ASP A 360 -2.74 -1.68 6.42
N ASP A 361 -3.13 -1.86 5.16
CA ASP A 361 -3.23 -0.78 4.18
C ASP A 361 -4.68 -0.42 3.78
N PHE A 362 -4.86 0.82 3.32
CA PHE A 362 -6.07 1.24 2.59
C PHE A 362 -5.74 1.44 1.12
N LEU A 363 -6.12 0.48 0.30
CA LEU A 363 -5.81 0.43 -1.14
C LEU A 363 -7.03 0.84 -1.96
N LEU A 364 -6.92 1.99 -2.60
CA LEU A 364 -7.96 2.57 -3.45
C LEU A 364 -7.49 2.57 -4.91
N GLY A 365 -8.21 1.84 -5.75
CA GLY A 365 -8.06 1.80 -7.19
C GLY A 365 -8.47 3.11 -7.87
N THR A 366 -8.52 3.08 -9.19
CA THR A 366 -8.82 4.24 -10.03
C THR A 366 -10.20 4.08 -10.65
N ALA A 367 -10.96 5.17 -10.76
CA ALA A 367 -12.27 5.12 -11.40
C ALA A 367 -12.21 5.13 -12.95
N SER A 368 -11.06 4.84 -13.57
CA SER A 368 -10.85 5.09 -15.01
C SER A 368 -10.03 4.02 -15.73
N PHE A 369 -9.43 3.08 -15.00
CA PHE A 369 -8.63 2.00 -15.56
C PHE A 369 -9.05 0.69 -14.91
N ASP A 370 -8.75 -0.43 -15.58
CA ASP A 370 -8.74 -1.72 -14.92
C ASP A 370 -7.54 -1.72 -13.96
N ASP A 371 -7.72 -2.07 -12.69
CA ASP A 371 -6.66 -2.09 -11.69
C ASP A 371 -6.22 -3.52 -11.34
N ALA A 372 -4.96 -3.71 -10.98
CA ALA A 372 -4.42 -4.96 -10.45
C ALA A 372 -3.87 -4.70 -9.04
N ILE A 373 -4.69 -4.92 -8.01
CA ILE A 373 -4.38 -4.57 -6.62
C ILE A 373 -3.93 -5.83 -5.86
N LEU A 374 -2.79 -5.73 -5.19
CA LEU A 374 -2.24 -6.72 -4.26
C LEU A 374 -2.16 -6.10 -2.86
N GLY A 375 -2.91 -6.62 -1.89
CA GLY A 375 -2.84 -6.23 -0.48
C GLY A 375 -1.48 -6.52 0.10
N GLY A 376 -1.14 -7.82 0.13
CA GLY A 376 0.18 -8.28 0.54
C GLY A 376 0.09 -9.02 1.87
N ALA A 377 0.70 -8.51 2.92
CA ALA A 377 0.48 -9.01 4.27
C ALA A 377 -0.07 -7.90 5.14
N GLY A 378 -0.92 -8.22 6.11
CA GLY A 378 -1.65 -7.22 6.88
C GLY A 378 -3.15 -7.45 6.76
N ASN A 379 -3.95 -6.66 7.46
CA ASN A 379 -5.40 -6.63 7.28
C ASN A 379 -5.75 -5.45 6.39
N ASP A 380 -5.90 -5.70 5.10
CA ASP A 380 -6.01 -4.66 4.10
C ASP A 380 -7.47 -4.31 3.80
N LEU A 381 -7.76 -3.03 3.56
CA LEU A 381 -9.03 -2.58 3.02
C LEU A 381 -8.83 -2.22 1.54
N ILE A 382 -9.36 -3.07 0.65
CA ILE A 382 -9.18 -2.99 -0.80
C ILE A 382 -10.48 -2.53 -1.45
N ASP A 383 -10.38 -1.47 -2.25
CA ASP A 383 -11.47 -0.89 -3.01
C ASP A 383 -10.99 -0.64 -4.45
N GLY A 384 -11.47 -1.45 -5.39
CA GLY A 384 -11.08 -1.37 -6.80
C GLY A 384 -11.59 -0.14 -7.54
N GLN A 385 -12.62 0.53 -7.00
CA GLN A 385 -13.36 1.58 -7.71
C GLN A 385 -14.01 1.06 -9.01
N GLN A 386 -13.95 1.80 -10.11
CA GLN A 386 -14.61 1.43 -11.37
C GLN A 386 -13.58 0.83 -12.31
N GLY A 387 -13.86 -0.34 -12.85
CA GLY A 387 -12.96 -0.96 -13.79
C GLY A 387 -13.39 -2.39 -14.04
N ARG A 388 -12.51 -3.17 -14.63
CA ARG A 388 -12.54 -4.61 -14.44
C ARG A 388 -11.26 -4.99 -13.73
N ASP A 389 -11.34 -5.10 -12.43
CA ASP A 389 -10.17 -5.15 -11.58
C ASP A 389 -9.75 -6.58 -11.25
N LEU A 390 -8.48 -6.75 -10.96
CA LEU A 390 -7.86 -7.97 -10.45
C LEU A 390 -7.37 -7.70 -9.03
N LEU A 391 -8.06 -8.25 -8.04
CA LEU A 391 -7.83 -7.94 -6.63
C LEU A 391 -7.27 -9.17 -5.91
N SER A 392 -6.26 -8.99 -5.08
CA SER A 392 -5.66 -10.03 -4.24
C SER A 392 -5.44 -9.46 -2.84
N GLY A 393 -5.90 -10.14 -1.80
CA GLY A 393 -5.74 -9.70 -0.40
C GLY A 393 -4.36 -10.08 0.13
N GLY A 394 -3.95 -11.33 -0.12
CA GLY A 394 -2.69 -11.88 0.36
C GLY A 394 -2.86 -12.59 1.70
N THR A 395 -2.11 -12.21 2.72
CA THR A 395 -2.15 -12.85 4.04
C THR A 395 -2.64 -11.88 5.11
N GLY A 396 -3.73 -12.25 5.78
CA GLY A 396 -4.29 -11.52 6.90
C GLY A 396 -5.81 -11.59 6.85
N ALA A 397 -6.49 -10.68 7.53
CA ALA A 397 -7.95 -10.56 7.44
C ALA A 397 -8.29 -9.37 6.56
N ASP A 398 -8.45 -9.62 5.25
CA ASP A 398 -8.61 -8.56 4.27
C ASP A 398 -10.09 -8.24 4.00
N THR A 399 -10.39 -6.98 3.71
CA THR A 399 -11.74 -6.49 3.41
C THR A 399 -11.80 -5.95 1.98
N PHE A 400 -12.58 -6.60 1.12
CA PHE A 400 -12.88 -6.12 -0.24
C PHE A 400 -14.19 -5.34 -0.21
N ARG A 401 -14.14 -4.04 -0.51
CA ARG A 401 -15.30 -3.15 -0.37
C ARG A 401 -15.84 -2.71 -1.73
N TYR A 402 -17.17 -2.69 -1.83
CA TYR A 402 -17.91 -2.18 -2.98
C TYR A 402 -18.95 -1.15 -2.53
N GLU A 403 -18.81 0.09 -3.00
CA GLU A 403 -19.69 1.19 -2.60
C GLU A 403 -20.82 1.44 -3.60
N SER A 404 -20.66 1.01 -4.86
CA SER A 404 -21.65 1.15 -5.93
C SER A 404 -21.72 -0.07 -6.84
N VAL A 405 -22.89 -0.31 -7.44
CA VAL A 405 -23.04 -1.35 -8.48
C VAL A 405 -22.16 -1.07 -9.69
N SER A 406 -21.80 0.20 -9.95
CA SER A 406 -20.88 0.57 -11.04
C SER A 406 -19.46 0.05 -10.86
N ASP A 407 -19.10 -0.34 -9.65
CA ASP A 407 -17.74 -0.77 -9.31
C ASP A 407 -17.51 -2.16 -9.91
N SER A 408 -18.50 -3.06 -9.74
CA SER A 408 -18.48 -4.41 -10.32
C SER A 408 -19.81 -4.80 -10.96
N PHE A 409 -19.87 -4.82 -12.29
CA PHE A 409 -21.11 -5.11 -12.98
C PHE A 409 -20.97 -5.85 -14.30
N ARG A 410 -22.12 -6.37 -14.71
CA ARG A 410 -22.29 -6.99 -16.01
C ARG A 410 -23.53 -6.49 -16.72
N THR A 411 -23.39 -6.22 -18.00
CA THR A 411 -24.52 -5.92 -18.89
C THR A 411 -24.85 -7.13 -19.75
N THR A 412 -25.74 -6.97 -20.73
CA THR A 412 -25.99 -8.01 -21.74
C THR A 412 -24.82 -8.21 -22.69
N THR A 413 -23.95 -7.21 -22.85
CA THR A 413 -22.92 -7.16 -23.92
C THR A 413 -21.50 -6.99 -23.40
N THR A 414 -21.32 -6.52 -22.17
CA THR A 414 -20.01 -6.25 -21.56
C THR A 414 -19.94 -6.84 -20.16
N ALA A 415 -18.74 -7.26 -19.76
CA ALA A 415 -18.42 -7.73 -18.41
C ALA A 415 -17.33 -6.82 -17.84
N HIS A 416 -17.71 -6.00 -16.86
CA HIS A 416 -16.85 -5.18 -16.01
C HIS A 416 -16.96 -5.75 -14.59
N SER A 417 -16.79 -7.07 -14.51
CA SER A 417 -16.90 -7.81 -13.26
C SER A 417 -15.50 -8.02 -12.74
N ASP A 418 -15.26 -7.58 -11.53
CA ASP A 418 -13.95 -7.68 -10.89
C ASP A 418 -13.70 -9.12 -10.47
N ARG A 419 -12.42 -9.40 -10.30
CA ARG A 419 -11.94 -10.73 -10.03
C ARG A 419 -11.04 -10.72 -8.81
N ILE A 420 -11.48 -11.39 -7.75
CA ILE A 420 -10.69 -11.63 -6.55
C ILE A 420 -9.97 -12.97 -6.70
N THR A 421 -8.63 -12.98 -6.55
CA THR A 421 -7.80 -14.14 -6.92
C THR A 421 -7.49 -15.12 -5.80
N ASP A 422 -7.55 -14.69 -4.54
CA ASP A 422 -7.05 -15.45 -3.39
C ASP A 422 -7.94 -15.39 -2.14
N PHE A 423 -9.19 -14.96 -2.27
CA PHE A 423 -10.14 -14.82 -1.16
C PHE A 423 -10.18 -16.05 -0.23
N ASP A 424 -9.80 -15.86 1.03
CA ASP A 424 -9.89 -16.84 2.10
C ASP A 424 -11.17 -16.61 2.93
N PRO A 425 -12.23 -17.43 2.76
CA PRO A 425 -13.50 -17.25 3.47
C PRO A 425 -13.40 -17.47 4.99
N GLY A 426 -12.26 -17.93 5.52
CA GLY A 426 -12.03 -18.08 6.95
C GLY A 426 -11.53 -16.81 7.65
N THR A 427 -10.99 -15.85 6.90
CA THR A 427 -10.39 -14.61 7.43
C THR A 427 -10.88 -13.36 6.72
N ASP A 428 -11.13 -13.45 5.41
CA ASP A 428 -11.43 -12.30 4.56
C ASP A 428 -12.91 -11.98 4.58
N THR A 429 -13.22 -10.71 4.32
CA THR A 429 -14.57 -10.17 4.30
C THR A 429 -14.83 -9.45 2.98
N LEU A 430 -16.02 -9.67 2.41
CA LEU A 430 -16.54 -8.88 1.31
C LEU A 430 -17.59 -7.89 1.86
N ASP A 431 -17.31 -6.59 1.80
CA ASP A 431 -18.23 -5.54 2.24
C ASP A 431 -19.08 -5.01 1.07
N LEU A 432 -20.36 -5.39 1.10
CA LEU A 432 -21.42 -4.96 0.19
C LEU A 432 -22.50 -4.13 0.91
N SER A 433 -22.21 -3.64 2.12
CA SER A 433 -23.20 -2.96 2.98
C SER A 433 -23.78 -1.69 2.35
N SER A 434 -23.03 -1.05 1.47
CA SER A 434 -23.42 0.16 0.74
C SER A 434 -24.33 -0.10 -0.48
N LEU A 435 -24.40 -1.35 -0.97
CA LEU A 435 -25.12 -1.68 -2.21
C LEU A 435 -26.63 -1.88 -2.02
N GLY A 436 -27.09 -2.05 -0.78
CA GLY A 436 -28.51 -2.24 -0.46
C GLY A 436 -29.06 -3.63 -0.81
N PHE A 437 -28.19 -4.61 -1.01
CA PHE A 437 -28.59 -6.01 -1.13
C PHE A 437 -29.02 -6.55 0.24
N LEU A 438 -30.10 -7.33 0.24
CA LEU A 438 -30.69 -7.87 1.46
C LEU A 438 -29.92 -9.08 1.97
N GLY A 439 -29.31 -9.89 1.10
CA GLY A 439 -28.62 -11.12 1.48
C GLY A 439 -28.30 -12.08 0.35
N LEU A 440 -27.97 -13.32 0.71
CA LEU A 440 -27.79 -14.43 -0.23
C LEU A 440 -29.13 -15.08 -0.59
N GLY A 441 -29.29 -15.51 -1.85
CA GLY A 441 -30.53 -16.10 -2.31
C GLY A 441 -30.50 -16.59 -3.76
N ASN A 442 -31.63 -16.42 -4.46
CA ASN A 442 -31.78 -16.85 -5.84
C ASN A 442 -31.24 -15.83 -6.85
N GLY A 443 -30.81 -14.65 -6.39
CA GLY A 443 -30.29 -13.55 -7.23
C GLY A 443 -31.39 -12.61 -7.75
N HIS A 444 -32.59 -12.68 -7.18
CA HIS A 444 -33.75 -11.82 -7.46
C HIS A 444 -34.24 -11.17 -6.17
N ASP A 445 -35.11 -10.16 -6.30
CA ASP A 445 -35.78 -9.47 -5.21
C ASP A 445 -34.78 -8.90 -4.18
N GLY A 446 -33.68 -8.30 -4.65
CA GLY A 446 -32.64 -7.73 -3.80
C GLY A 446 -31.67 -8.73 -3.17
N THR A 447 -31.68 -10.00 -3.59
CA THR A 447 -30.70 -11.02 -3.14
C THR A 447 -29.58 -11.27 -4.15
N LEU A 448 -28.45 -11.84 -3.69
CA LEU A 448 -27.34 -12.28 -4.53
C LEU A 448 -27.27 -13.80 -4.63
N ALA A 449 -27.06 -14.31 -5.83
CA ALA A 449 -26.89 -15.74 -6.09
C ALA A 449 -25.42 -16.13 -6.17
N ILE A 450 -25.05 -17.19 -5.44
CA ILE A 450 -23.77 -17.87 -5.62
C ILE A 450 -23.89 -18.89 -6.75
N ARG A 451 -22.97 -18.85 -7.71
CA ARG A 451 -22.89 -19.81 -8.83
C ARG A 451 -21.45 -20.23 -9.04
N VAL A 452 -21.21 -21.53 -9.15
CA VAL A 452 -19.89 -22.07 -9.51
C VAL A 452 -19.94 -22.47 -10.98
N ASN A 453 -18.86 -22.21 -11.74
CA ASN A 453 -18.79 -22.69 -13.12
C ASN A 453 -18.65 -24.22 -13.19
N GLU A 454 -18.95 -24.81 -14.36
CA GLU A 454 -18.91 -26.26 -14.56
C GLU A 454 -17.54 -26.89 -14.25
N SER A 455 -16.45 -26.14 -14.44
CA SER A 455 -15.09 -26.60 -14.15
C SER A 455 -14.69 -26.48 -12.68
N GLY A 456 -15.50 -25.83 -11.82
CA GLY A 456 -15.16 -25.59 -10.42
C GLY A 456 -13.96 -24.66 -10.22
N THR A 457 -13.60 -23.88 -11.23
CA THR A 457 -12.44 -22.98 -11.19
C THR A 457 -12.80 -21.55 -10.84
N ARG A 458 -14.09 -21.20 -10.86
CA ARG A 458 -14.58 -19.86 -10.52
C ARG A 458 -15.93 -19.90 -9.83
N THR A 459 -16.10 -19.00 -8.88
CA THR A 459 -17.36 -18.74 -8.18
C THR A 459 -17.81 -17.32 -8.51
N TYR A 460 -19.11 -17.14 -8.74
CA TYR A 460 -19.74 -15.88 -9.11
C TYR A 460 -20.75 -15.54 -8.03
N LEU A 461 -20.64 -14.34 -7.48
CA LEU A 461 -21.67 -13.73 -6.64
C LEU A 461 -22.35 -12.67 -7.47
N LYS A 462 -23.65 -12.83 -7.77
CA LYS A 462 -24.32 -11.96 -8.72
C LYS A 462 -25.81 -11.77 -8.48
N SER A 463 -26.29 -10.60 -8.88
CA SER A 463 -27.72 -10.34 -9.09
C SER A 463 -28.10 -10.69 -10.53
N PHE A 464 -29.34 -11.14 -10.73
CA PHE A 464 -29.96 -11.28 -12.04
C PHE A 464 -30.81 -10.07 -12.42
N GLU A 465 -30.96 -9.12 -11.52
CA GLU A 465 -31.76 -7.90 -11.72
C GLU A 465 -30.88 -6.79 -12.26
N VAL A 466 -31.39 -6.09 -13.27
CA VAL A 466 -30.70 -4.96 -13.88
C VAL A 466 -31.22 -3.64 -13.32
N ASN A 467 -30.31 -2.71 -13.08
CA ASN A 467 -30.64 -1.34 -12.74
C ASN A 467 -31.16 -0.57 -13.98
N ALA A 468 -31.45 0.72 -13.81
CA ALA A 468 -31.95 1.58 -14.89
C ALA A 468 -30.97 1.72 -16.07
N GLN A 469 -29.68 1.44 -15.85
CA GLN A 469 -28.59 1.49 -16.81
C GLN A 469 -28.36 0.13 -17.51
N GLY A 470 -29.09 -0.92 -17.12
CA GLY A 470 -28.93 -2.26 -17.67
C GLY A 470 -27.79 -3.08 -17.05
N GLU A 471 -27.29 -2.62 -15.90
CA GLU A 471 -26.17 -3.20 -15.17
C GLU A 471 -26.72 -4.08 -14.05
N ARG A 472 -26.12 -5.26 -13.86
CA ARG A 472 -26.36 -6.11 -12.69
C ARG A 472 -25.04 -6.34 -11.99
N PHE A 473 -25.05 -6.32 -10.66
CA PHE A 473 -23.86 -6.57 -9.86
C PHE A 473 -23.35 -8.01 -10.08
N GLU A 474 -22.05 -8.17 -10.33
CA GLU A 474 -21.39 -9.47 -10.48
C GLU A 474 -19.92 -9.35 -10.07
N VAL A 475 -19.51 -10.07 -9.03
CA VAL A 475 -18.11 -10.25 -8.62
C VAL A 475 -17.69 -11.71 -8.84
N VAL A 476 -16.45 -11.90 -9.27
CA VAL A 476 -15.88 -13.22 -9.59
C VAL A 476 -14.77 -13.57 -8.62
N PHE A 477 -14.80 -14.80 -8.10
CA PHE A 477 -13.74 -15.37 -7.28
C PHE A 477 -13.05 -16.50 -8.03
N ASP A 478 -11.74 -16.61 -7.87
CA ASP A 478 -11.02 -17.80 -8.28
C ASP A 478 -11.23 -18.97 -7.31
N GLY A 479 -11.39 -20.17 -7.86
CA GLY A 479 -11.69 -21.38 -7.11
C GLY A 479 -13.18 -21.65 -6.90
N ASN A 480 -13.45 -22.75 -6.19
CA ASN A 480 -14.80 -23.19 -5.83
C ASN A 480 -15.09 -22.83 -4.37
N LEU A 481 -15.73 -21.67 -4.19
CA LEU A 481 -16.16 -21.16 -2.89
C LEU A 481 -17.68 -21.32 -2.70
N GLY A 482 -18.36 -22.13 -3.53
CA GLY A 482 -19.82 -22.21 -3.55
C GLY A 482 -20.48 -22.78 -2.29
N GLN A 483 -19.69 -23.33 -1.37
CA GLN A 483 -20.14 -23.81 -0.05
C GLN A 483 -19.43 -23.09 1.10
N ALA A 484 -18.51 -22.18 0.77
CA ALA A 484 -17.69 -21.46 1.74
C ALA A 484 -18.09 -19.98 1.82
N LEU A 485 -18.61 -19.41 0.73
CA LEU A 485 -19.26 -18.10 0.76
C LEU A 485 -20.59 -18.21 1.50
N ASP A 486 -20.71 -17.44 2.57
CA ASP A 486 -21.91 -17.29 3.36
C ASP A 486 -21.95 -15.88 3.96
N GLU A 487 -22.88 -15.64 4.88
CA GLU A 487 -23.10 -14.31 5.44
C GLU A 487 -22.17 -14.00 6.62
N THR A 488 -21.23 -14.89 6.94
CA THR A 488 -20.15 -14.63 7.89
C THR A 488 -18.95 -13.94 7.23
N ASN A 489 -18.73 -14.19 5.94
CA ASN A 489 -17.66 -13.57 5.13
C ASN A 489 -18.19 -12.56 4.10
N ILE A 490 -19.52 -12.41 3.95
CA ILE A 490 -20.12 -11.35 3.14
C ILE A 490 -20.96 -10.46 4.03
N LEU A 491 -20.53 -9.21 4.17
CA LEU A 491 -21.27 -8.18 4.87
C LEU A 491 -22.23 -7.51 3.89
N PHE A 492 -23.53 -7.59 4.16
CA PHE A 492 -24.51 -6.73 3.52
C PHE A 492 -25.19 -5.83 4.55
N GLN A 493 -25.98 -4.86 4.07
CA GLN A 493 -26.67 -3.89 4.90
C GLN A 493 -27.46 -4.59 6.02
N GLN A 494 -27.41 -4.06 7.25
CA GLN A 494 -28.37 -4.48 8.28
C GLN A 494 -29.75 -4.04 7.82
N ALA A 495 -30.56 -4.99 7.35
CA ALA A 495 -31.92 -4.75 6.95
C ALA A 495 -32.77 -4.57 8.22
N LYS A 496 -32.95 -3.31 8.63
CA LYS A 496 -34.01 -2.94 9.56
C LYS A 496 -35.31 -2.87 8.77
N LEU A 497 -36.24 -3.79 9.03
CA LEU A 497 -37.57 -3.82 8.44
C LEU A 497 -38.56 -3.13 9.39
N MET A 498 -39.26 -2.10 8.91
CA MET A 498 -40.21 -1.32 9.71
C MET A 498 -41.61 -1.39 9.10
N GLY A 499 -42.59 -1.70 9.92
CA GLY A 499 -44.03 -1.59 9.64
C GLY A 499 -44.54 -0.15 9.74
N THR A 500 -45.85 -0.03 9.87
CA THR A 500 -46.61 1.21 9.94
C THR A 500 -47.41 1.26 11.25
N GLU A 501 -48.18 2.32 11.47
CA GLU A 501 -49.12 2.38 12.62
C GLU A 501 -50.42 1.59 12.39
N GLY A 502 -50.47 0.71 11.39
CA GLY A 502 -51.63 -0.14 11.09
C GLY A 502 -51.23 -1.61 10.92
N ALA A 503 -52.23 -2.50 10.84
CA ALA A 503 -51.98 -3.93 10.73
C ALA A 503 -51.20 -4.31 9.45
N ASP A 504 -50.00 -4.86 9.65
CA ASP A 504 -49.04 -5.19 8.62
C ASP A 504 -48.75 -6.69 8.51
N LEU A 505 -48.24 -7.08 7.34
CA LEU A 505 -47.68 -8.40 7.08
C LEU A 505 -46.20 -8.21 6.73
N LEU A 506 -45.34 -8.46 7.71
CA LEU A 506 -43.89 -8.28 7.61
C LEU A 506 -43.20 -9.63 7.44
N GLN A 507 -42.35 -9.74 6.43
CA GLN A 507 -41.64 -10.96 6.08
C GLN A 507 -40.15 -10.62 5.95
N GLY A 508 -39.37 -11.07 6.92
CA GLY A 508 -37.91 -11.13 6.90
C GLY A 508 -37.41 -12.19 5.91
N ASN A 509 -36.09 -12.25 5.82
CA ASN A 509 -35.30 -12.98 4.85
C ASN A 509 -34.42 -14.04 5.54
N ALA A 510 -33.21 -14.31 5.02
CA ALA A 510 -32.36 -15.39 5.52
C ALA A 510 -31.25 -14.91 6.48
N ARG A 511 -31.29 -13.63 6.88
CA ARG A 511 -30.27 -12.94 7.68
C ARG A 511 -30.83 -12.55 9.01
N GLY A 512 -29.95 -12.29 9.98
CA GLY A 512 -30.36 -11.64 11.21
C GLY A 512 -30.80 -10.19 10.97
N GLU A 513 -32.09 -9.94 11.07
CA GLU A 513 -32.75 -8.66 10.85
C GLU A 513 -33.25 -8.04 12.15
N ILE A 514 -33.57 -6.74 12.09
CA ILE A 514 -34.39 -6.10 13.13
C ILE A 514 -35.72 -5.78 12.50
N ILE A 515 -36.79 -6.45 12.94
CA ILE A 515 -38.14 -6.29 12.39
C ILE A 515 -39.02 -5.62 13.44
N GLU A 516 -39.51 -4.41 13.15
CA GLU A 516 -40.38 -3.61 14.04
C GLU A 516 -41.76 -3.42 13.40
N GLY A 517 -42.83 -3.96 14.01
CA GLY A 517 -44.22 -3.83 13.55
C GLY A 517 -44.83 -2.44 13.80
N PHE A 518 -44.48 -1.83 14.93
CA PHE A 518 -45.02 -0.59 15.48
C PHE A 518 -46.42 -0.72 16.10
N ALA A 519 -47.49 -0.28 15.46
CA ALA A 519 -48.82 -0.33 16.07
C ALA A 519 -49.77 -1.02 15.10
N GLY A 520 -50.63 -1.92 15.57
CA GLY A 520 -51.43 -2.74 14.68
C GLY A 520 -51.62 -4.16 15.19
N ASP A 521 -52.43 -4.95 14.49
CA ASP A 521 -52.43 -6.41 14.71
C ASP A 521 -51.54 -7.02 13.61
N ASP A 522 -50.23 -7.09 13.87
CA ASP A 522 -49.21 -7.40 12.88
C ASP A 522 -48.94 -8.90 12.74
N HIS A 523 -48.49 -9.30 11.56
CA HIS A 523 -48.04 -10.66 11.27
C HIS A 523 -46.59 -10.59 10.83
N ILE A 524 -45.66 -10.97 11.72
CA ILE A 524 -44.22 -10.85 11.52
C ILE A 524 -43.60 -12.25 11.37
N TYR A 525 -42.84 -12.43 10.30
CA TYR A 525 -42.15 -13.67 9.97
C TYR A 525 -40.65 -13.40 9.76
N GLY A 526 -39.76 -13.79 10.67
CA GLY A 526 -38.30 -13.60 10.58
C GLY A 526 -37.64 -14.44 9.47
N ALA A 527 -38.09 -15.69 9.34
CA ALA A 527 -37.69 -16.69 8.34
C ALA A 527 -36.41 -17.48 8.65
N LEU A 528 -35.23 -17.16 8.14
CA LEU A 528 -33.98 -17.79 8.59
C LEU A 528 -33.06 -16.69 9.08
N GLY A 529 -32.25 -16.95 10.10
CA GLY A 529 -31.29 -15.96 10.59
C GLY A 529 -31.44 -15.80 12.09
N ASN A 530 -30.63 -14.93 12.70
CA ASN A 530 -30.81 -14.59 14.11
C ASN A 530 -31.53 -13.25 14.18
N ASP A 531 -32.86 -13.27 14.16
CA ASP A 531 -33.69 -12.08 14.04
C ASP A 531 -33.99 -11.43 15.39
N ALA A 532 -34.23 -10.13 15.39
CA ALA A 532 -34.79 -9.39 16.51
C ALA A 532 -36.18 -8.86 16.13
N LEU A 533 -37.24 -9.51 16.64
CA LEU A 533 -38.63 -9.19 16.33
C LEU A 533 -39.24 -8.36 17.46
N VAL A 534 -39.77 -7.20 17.09
CA VAL A 534 -40.56 -6.31 17.95
C VAL A 534 -41.93 -6.15 17.30
N GLY A 535 -42.97 -6.75 17.90
CA GLY A 535 -44.36 -6.58 17.45
C GLY A 535 -44.80 -5.13 17.59
N GLY A 536 -44.70 -4.61 18.81
CA GLY A 536 -45.14 -3.27 19.17
C GLY A 536 -46.56 -3.29 19.71
N GLU A 537 -47.31 -2.19 19.63
CA GLU A 537 -48.66 -2.12 20.20
C GLU A 537 -49.69 -2.91 19.38
N GLY A 538 -50.36 -3.87 20.00
CA GLY A 538 -51.59 -4.46 19.47
C GLY A 538 -51.65 -5.95 19.72
N ARG A 539 -52.15 -6.73 18.76
CA ARG A 539 -52.16 -8.18 18.91
C ARG A 539 -51.43 -8.84 17.75
N ASP A 540 -50.17 -9.12 18.01
CA ASP A 540 -49.25 -9.55 16.97
C ASP A 540 -49.07 -11.06 16.93
N LEU A 541 -48.80 -11.57 15.73
CA LEU A 541 -48.34 -12.93 15.48
C LEU A 541 -46.88 -12.87 15.06
N LEU A 542 -45.99 -13.36 15.92
CA LEU A 542 -44.56 -13.37 15.71
C LEU A 542 -44.11 -14.80 15.41
N MET A 543 -43.38 -14.97 14.31
CA MET A 543 -42.76 -16.21 13.88
C MET A 543 -41.28 -15.93 13.65
N GLY A 544 -40.39 -16.48 14.47
CA GLY A 544 -38.95 -16.26 14.36
C GLY A 544 -38.40 -16.96 13.11
N GLY A 545 -38.80 -18.22 12.95
CA GLY A 545 -38.36 -19.06 11.86
C GLY A 545 -37.27 -20.02 12.31
N GLY A 546 -36.09 -19.96 11.70
CA GLY A 546 -34.98 -20.87 12.02
C GLY A 546 -33.71 -20.14 12.41
N ASN A 547 -32.90 -20.82 13.24
CA ASN A 547 -31.77 -20.30 14.02
C ASN A 547 -32.24 -19.60 15.31
N ASN A 548 -31.44 -18.69 15.87
CA ASN A 548 -31.67 -18.19 17.23
C ASN A 548 -32.28 -16.79 17.19
N ASP A 549 -33.58 -16.70 17.44
CA ASP A 549 -34.31 -15.44 17.33
C ASP A 549 -34.54 -14.78 18.70
N VAL A 550 -34.66 -13.45 18.70
CA VAL A 550 -34.94 -12.62 19.87
C VAL A 550 -36.29 -11.96 19.70
N PHE A 551 -37.26 -12.35 20.53
CA PHE A 551 -38.56 -11.69 20.60
C PHE A 551 -38.52 -10.66 21.73
N ARG A 552 -38.51 -9.37 21.37
CA ARG A 552 -38.30 -8.27 22.32
C ARG A 552 -39.61 -7.54 22.63
N PHE A 553 -39.83 -7.30 23.93
CA PHE A 553 -40.94 -6.54 24.48
C PHE A 553 -40.39 -5.40 25.33
N ASP A 554 -40.50 -4.18 24.82
CA ASP A 554 -39.89 -2.99 25.41
C ASP A 554 -40.86 -2.24 26.33
N LEU A 555 -42.17 -2.32 26.03
CA LEU A 555 -43.22 -1.64 26.78
C LEU A 555 -44.35 -2.60 27.18
N LEU A 556 -45.03 -2.29 28.29
CA LEU A 556 -46.20 -3.07 28.71
C LEU A 556 -47.31 -3.05 27.65
N SER A 557 -47.39 -1.98 26.86
CA SER A 557 -48.33 -1.84 25.75
C SER A 557 -48.10 -2.85 24.63
N ASP A 558 -46.91 -3.46 24.55
CA ASP A 558 -46.57 -4.38 23.47
C ASP A 558 -47.40 -5.66 23.57
N SER A 559 -47.50 -6.27 24.77
CA SER A 559 -48.33 -7.46 24.97
C SER A 559 -49.04 -7.47 26.33
N TYR A 560 -50.32 -7.12 26.34
CA TYR A 560 -51.11 -7.01 27.57
C TYR A 560 -52.55 -7.49 27.48
N ARG A 561 -53.12 -7.73 28.66
CA ARG A 561 -54.52 -8.09 28.83
C ARG A 561 -55.17 -7.26 29.91
N THR A 562 -56.38 -6.76 29.66
CA THR A 562 -57.20 -6.09 30.70
C THR A 562 -58.32 -7.02 31.17
N ALA A 563 -59.33 -6.49 31.87
CA ALA A 563 -60.54 -7.25 32.19
C ALA A 563 -61.45 -7.43 30.96
N THR A 564 -61.37 -6.52 29.99
CA THR A 564 -62.30 -6.41 28.85
C THR A 564 -61.64 -6.57 27.49
N GLU A 565 -60.33 -6.37 27.39
CA GLU A 565 -59.57 -6.35 26.14
C GLU A 565 -58.41 -7.35 26.18
N ASN A 566 -57.99 -7.77 24.98
CA ASN A 566 -56.96 -8.80 24.79
C ASN A 566 -56.05 -8.42 23.63
N HIS A 567 -54.90 -7.85 23.98
CA HIS A 567 -53.81 -7.41 23.11
C HIS A 567 -52.58 -8.26 23.44
N THR A 568 -52.79 -9.58 23.50
CA THR A 568 -51.77 -10.56 23.86
C THR A 568 -51.15 -11.11 22.60
N ASP A 569 -49.86 -10.89 22.46
CA ASP A 569 -49.07 -11.37 21.33
C ASP A 569 -48.89 -12.87 21.39
N ARG A 570 -48.57 -13.42 20.21
CA ARG A 570 -48.37 -14.84 20.04
C ARG A 570 -47.09 -15.16 19.30
N LEU A 571 -46.23 -15.94 19.96
CA LEU A 571 -45.11 -16.61 19.33
C LEU A 571 -45.58 -17.94 18.76
N MET A 572 -45.41 -18.09 17.45
CA MET A 572 -45.97 -19.21 16.68
C MET A 572 -45.07 -20.45 16.67
N ASP A 573 -43.76 -20.27 16.73
CA ASP A 573 -42.74 -21.32 16.54
C ASP A 573 -41.60 -21.29 17.57
N TYR A 574 -41.78 -20.57 18.67
CA TYR A 574 -40.79 -20.47 19.75
C TYR A 574 -40.23 -21.83 20.20
N THR A 575 -38.90 -21.94 20.19
CA THR A 575 -38.13 -23.13 20.56
C THR A 575 -37.14 -22.83 21.68
N ALA A 576 -37.41 -23.34 22.89
CA ALA A 576 -36.51 -23.19 24.03
C ALA A 576 -35.14 -23.83 23.77
N GLY A 577 -34.06 -23.09 24.02
CA GLY A 577 -32.66 -23.44 23.75
C GLY A 577 -32.11 -22.87 22.44
N GLU A 578 -32.97 -22.38 21.55
CA GLU A 578 -32.62 -21.72 20.30
C GLU A 578 -33.08 -20.25 20.35
N ASP A 579 -34.34 -20.02 20.71
CA ASP A 579 -34.95 -18.69 20.78
C ASP A 579 -34.88 -18.06 22.17
N THR A 580 -34.76 -16.73 22.20
CA THR A 580 -34.72 -15.90 23.40
C THR A 580 -35.92 -14.96 23.46
N ILE A 581 -36.54 -14.84 24.64
CA ILE A 581 -37.59 -13.83 24.89
C ILE A 581 -36.97 -12.72 25.74
N ASP A 582 -36.91 -11.50 25.22
CA ASP A 582 -36.38 -10.35 25.94
C ASP A 582 -37.50 -9.52 26.55
N VAL A 583 -37.58 -9.54 27.88
CA VAL A 583 -38.50 -8.72 28.70
C VAL A 583 -37.72 -7.82 29.67
N SER A 584 -36.43 -7.61 29.41
CA SER A 584 -35.54 -6.90 30.33
C SER A 584 -35.96 -5.45 30.56
N ALA A 585 -36.59 -4.83 29.56
CA ALA A 585 -37.15 -3.48 29.65
C ALA A 585 -38.42 -3.38 30.52
N LEU A 586 -39.16 -4.48 30.70
CA LEU A 586 -40.42 -4.51 31.47
C LEU A 586 -40.20 -4.57 32.99
N GLY A 587 -38.97 -4.77 33.45
CA GLY A 587 -38.63 -4.82 34.87
C GLY A 587 -38.93 -6.15 35.58
N PHE A 588 -39.27 -7.21 34.84
CA PHE A 588 -39.39 -8.56 35.40
C PHE A 588 -38.00 -9.12 35.72
N THR A 589 -37.85 -9.77 36.87
CA THR A 589 -36.53 -10.22 37.35
C THR A 589 -36.30 -11.73 37.24
N ARG A 590 -37.37 -12.54 37.16
CA ARG A 590 -37.32 -14.00 37.02
C ARG A 590 -38.70 -14.63 36.79
N LEU A 591 -38.72 -15.92 36.45
CA LEU A 591 -39.91 -16.77 36.54
C LEU A 591 -40.32 -17.00 38.01
N GLY A 592 -41.64 -17.07 38.25
CA GLY A 592 -42.22 -17.17 39.57
C GLY A 592 -43.73 -17.45 39.53
N ASN A 593 -44.48 -16.77 40.39
CA ASN A 593 -45.93 -16.98 40.55
C ASN A 593 -46.77 -15.87 39.90
N GLY A 594 -46.15 -15.00 39.10
CA GLY A 594 -46.84 -13.90 38.42
C GLY A 594 -47.10 -12.67 39.29
N TYR A 595 -46.54 -12.60 40.50
CA TYR A 595 -46.63 -11.45 41.40
C TYR A 595 -45.22 -10.96 41.79
N ASN A 596 -45.13 -9.74 42.31
CA ASN A 596 -43.92 -9.07 42.76
C ASN A 596 -42.82 -9.05 41.68
N GLY A 597 -43.16 -8.63 40.46
CA GLY A 597 -42.18 -8.54 39.35
C GLY A 597 -41.64 -9.88 38.85
N THR A 598 -42.43 -10.96 39.01
CA THR A 598 -42.14 -12.28 38.44
C THR A 598 -43.18 -12.69 37.40
N LEU A 599 -42.81 -13.57 36.47
CA LEU A 599 -43.72 -14.12 35.45
C LEU A 599 -44.14 -15.55 35.80
N ASP A 600 -45.44 -15.83 35.75
CA ASP A 600 -46.01 -17.18 35.88
C ASP A 600 -46.07 -17.88 34.52
N VAL A 601 -45.78 -19.18 34.49
CA VAL A 601 -45.84 -20.01 33.28
C VAL A 601 -47.03 -20.96 33.39
N VAL A 602 -48.05 -20.74 32.56
CA VAL A 602 -49.31 -21.51 32.62
C VAL A 602 -49.62 -22.17 31.29
N PHE A 603 -49.64 -23.50 31.25
CA PHE A 603 -50.07 -24.25 30.06
C PHE A 603 -51.59 -24.46 30.05
N ASN A 604 -52.20 -24.24 28.88
CA ASN A 604 -53.61 -24.50 28.62
C ASN A 604 -53.75 -25.64 27.60
N GLU A 605 -54.00 -26.85 28.12
CA GLU A 605 -54.17 -28.07 27.30
C GLU A 605 -55.22 -27.94 26.20
N ALA A 606 -56.35 -27.27 26.47
CA ALA A 606 -57.45 -27.15 25.51
C ALA A 606 -57.11 -26.27 24.31
N LYS A 607 -56.16 -25.33 24.46
CA LYS A 607 -55.72 -24.42 23.40
C LYS A 607 -54.34 -24.77 22.85
N ASN A 608 -53.61 -25.68 23.49
CA ASN A 608 -52.21 -25.98 23.20
C ASN A 608 -51.34 -24.71 23.22
N LEU A 609 -51.53 -23.88 24.25
CA LEU A 609 -50.80 -22.61 24.44
C LEU A 609 -50.20 -22.57 25.85
N THR A 610 -48.92 -22.24 25.95
CA THR A 610 -48.30 -21.77 27.18
C THR A 610 -48.43 -20.26 27.26
N TYR A 611 -48.71 -19.74 28.45
CA TYR A 611 -48.77 -18.32 28.70
C TYR A 611 -47.70 -17.90 29.71
N LEU A 612 -47.03 -16.79 29.42
CA LEU A 612 -46.24 -16.04 30.39
C LEU A 612 -47.09 -14.88 30.89
N LYS A 613 -47.36 -14.83 32.20
CA LYS A 613 -48.30 -13.86 32.76
C LYS A 613 -47.75 -13.15 33.98
N SER A 614 -48.02 -11.84 34.04
CA SER A 614 -48.09 -11.10 35.29
C SER A 614 -49.56 -10.96 35.70
N TYR A 615 -49.85 -11.15 36.99
CA TYR A 615 -51.16 -10.87 37.58
C TYR A 615 -51.25 -9.44 38.14
N GLU A 616 -50.14 -8.70 38.13
CA GLU A 616 -50.07 -7.32 38.57
C GLU A 616 -50.50 -6.40 37.44
N ALA A 617 -51.64 -5.75 37.64
CA ALA A 617 -52.15 -4.76 36.71
C ALA A 617 -51.62 -3.36 37.04
N ASP A 618 -51.34 -2.58 36.01
CA ASP A 618 -50.97 -1.17 36.12
C ASP A 618 -52.18 -0.28 36.49
N ALA A 619 -51.98 1.04 36.47
CA ALA A 619 -53.05 2.01 36.73
C ALA A 619 -54.21 1.97 35.72
N SER A 620 -53.99 1.41 34.52
CA SER A 620 -55.00 1.24 33.47
C SER A 620 -55.73 -0.11 33.55
N GLY A 621 -55.28 -1.02 34.42
CA GLY A 621 -55.80 -2.38 34.54
C GLY A 621 -55.18 -3.36 33.54
N ALA A 622 -54.13 -2.95 32.83
CA ALA A 622 -53.32 -3.76 31.93
C ALA A 622 -52.29 -4.58 32.70
N ARG A 623 -52.20 -5.87 32.38
CA ARG A 623 -51.15 -6.76 32.91
C ARG A 623 -50.48 -7.48 31.76
N PHE A 624 -49.18 -7.72 31.87
CA PHE A 624 -48.41 -8.40 30.83
C PHE A 624 -48.91 -9.84 30.66
N GLU A 625 -49.19 -10.22 29.42
CA GLU A 625 -49.57 -11.58 29.06
C GLU A 625 -49.05 -11.87 27.67
N LEU A 626 -48.21 -12.88 27.52
CA LEU A 626 -47.64 -13.36 26.27
C LEU A 626 -48.05 -14.81 26.03
N SER A 627 -48.37 -15.19 24.79
CA SER A 627 -48.75 -16.57 24.45
C SER A 627 -47.75 -17.26 23.54
N LEU A 628 -47.41 -18.51 23.83
CA LEU A 628 -46.51 -19.35 23.06
C LEU A 628 -47.26 -20.59 22.60
N VAL A 629 -47.13 -20.95 21.32
CA VAL A 629 -47.72 -22.18 20.79
C VAL A 629 -46.96 -23.41 21.28
N GLY A 630 -47.69 -24.40 21.83
CA GLY A 630 -47.12 -25.63 22.39
C GLY A 630 -47.10 -25.68 23.92
N ASP A 631 -46.63 -26.82 24.48
CA ASP A 631 -46.42 -27.00 25.91
C ASP A 631 -44.98 -26.68 26.29
N HIS A 632 -44.78 -25.45 26.72
CA HIS A 632 -43.52 -24.93 27.24
C HIS A 632 -43.43 -24.93 28.78
N SER A 633 -44.42 -25.51 29.49
CA SER A 633 -44.46 -25.46 30.96
C SER A 633 -43.44 -26.36 31.66
N GLY A 634 -42.88 -27.34 30.94
CA GLY A 634 -41.90 -28.29 31.46
C GLY A 634 -40.46 -27.78 31.50
N TYR A 635 -40.16 -26.65 30.84
CA TYR A 635 -38.80 -26.11 30.77
C TYR A 635 -38.44 -25.36 32.06
N ARG A 636 -37.25 -25.66 32.61
CA ARG A 636 -36.73 -24.98 33.81
C ARG A 636 -36.16 -23.60 33.52
N ASN A 637 -35.79 -23.35 32.27
CA ASN A 637 -35.38 -22.07 31.72
C ASN A 637 -36.01 -21.96 30.34
N LEU A 638 -36.69 -20.84 30.07
CA LEU A 638 -37.30 -20.52 28.77
C LEU A 638 -36.45 -19.47 28.04
N ASP A 639 -35.13 -19.47 28.31
CA ASP A 639 -34.16 -18.52 27.74
C ASP A 639 -34.70 -17.08 27.69
N ILE A 640 -35.27 -16.66 28.82
CA ILE A 640 -35.84 -15.33 28.98
C ILE A 640 -34.76 -14.40 29.51
N THR A 641 -34.54 -13.28 28.83
CA THR A 641 -33.71 -12.20 29.33
C THR A 641 -34.55 -11.32 30.25
N PHE A 642 -34.19 -11.32 31.53
CA PHE A 642 -34.84 -10.54 32.58
C PHE A 642 -34.07 -9.24 32.86
N ALA A 643 -34.74 -8.30 33.52
CA ALA A 643 -34.10 -7.08 34.02
C ALA A 643 -33.01 -7.44 35.04
N PRO A 644 -31.89 -6.69 35.09
CA PRO A 644 -30.87 -6.88 36.10
C PRO A 644 -31.49 -6.72 37.50
N SER A 645 -31.19 -7.64 38.42
CA SER A 645 -31.67 -7.52 39.79
C SER A 645 -31.01 -6.32 40.47
N GLU A 646 -31.77 -5.57 41.30
CA GLU A 646 -31.25 -4.43 42.07
C GLU A 646 -30.06 -4.80 43.00
N GLU A 647 -29.70 -6.09 43.14
CA GLU A 647 -28.51 -6.55 43.87
C GLU A 647 -27.19 -6.42 43.09
N GLU A 648 -27.19 -6.06 41.79
CA GLU A 648 -25.96 -5.85 41.00
C GLU A 648 -25.68 -4.39 40.59
N VAL A 649 -26.25 -3.41 41.29
CA VAL A 649 -25.75 -2.02 41.21
C VAL A 649 -24.72 -1.79 42.32
N PHE A 650 -23.53 -2.41 42.18
CA PHE A 650 -22.38 -1.97 42.97
C PHE A 650 -21.87 -0.63 42.43
N GLN A 651 -22.34 0.41 43.11
CA GLN A 651 -21.80 1.75 43.19
C GLN A 651 -20.27 1.80 43.03
N LEU A 652 -19.80 2.39 41.93
CA LEU A 652 -18.45 2.93 41.84
C LEU A 652 -18.34 4.15 42.77
N VAL A 653 -18.08 3.93 44.06
CA VAL A 653 -17.66 4.99 44.99
C VAL A 653 -16.14 4.97 45.06
N GLY A 654 -15.52 5.65 44.10
CA GLY A 654 -14.13 6.07 44.16
C GLY A 654 -14.05 7.59 44.25
N VAL A 655 -14.48 8.18 45.37
CA VAL A 655 -14.10 9.56 45.70
C VAL A 655 -12.84 9.48 46.56
N ALA A 656 -11.73 9.92 45.98
CA ALA A 656 -10.47 10.13 46.69
C ALA A 656 -10.63 11.28 47.70
N ASP A 657 -10.54 10.98 48.98
CA ASP A 657 -10.23 11.98 49.99
C ASP A 657 -8.72 12.30 49.90
N PHE A 658 -8.40 13.43 49.26
CA PHE A 658 -7.20 14.19 49.57
C PHE A 658 -7.48 14.97 50.85
N GLN A 659 -6.87 14.57 51.98
CA GLN A 659 -6.69 15.46 53.12
C GLN A 659 -5.25 16.00 53.15
N VAL A 660 -5.20 17.29 53.52
CA VAL A 660 -4.05 18.19 53.72
C VAL A 660 -2.95 17.60 54.60
#